data_AF-A0A452ZL64-F1
#
_entry.id   AF-A0A452ZL64-F1
#
_cell.length_a   1.000
_cell.length_b   1.000
_cell.length_c   1.000
_cell.angle_alpha   90.00
_cell.angle_beta   90.00
_cell.angle_gamma   90.00
#
_symmetry.space_group_name_H-M   'P 1'
#
loop_
_entity.id
_entity.type
_entity.pdbx_description
1 polymer ?
#
loop_
_entity_poly.entity_id
_entity_poly.type
_entity_poly.pdbx_seq_one_letter_code
_entity_poly.pdbx_strand_id
1 'polypeptide(L)'
;MELLSGPALAWQQYRSLLRKNAALAWRHRRSSALQLLSSLLFIFLIFCIDRAVRSRFSYTTAYQNVRDPRALVAPPIPPCEDKFFVKTPCYDFLWSGGGSARVPPLVDAIRRNNPGRPIPAEKVLGFTTPDEVDAWLFANPMRCPGALHFQDINATQMSYGIQTNSTPVARRGTYEDPTFKFQIPLQVAAEREMARLILGDPNFSWTVGFKEFAHPATETFSTIAQAGPTFFLAIAMFGFVFQISALVTEKELKLRQAMSIMGLYESAYWLSWLTWEALLTLLSALFTVLFGMMFRFDFFLNNSFGILFILFFLFQLNMLGFAFMISTFVAKAASATTVGFAIFIIGFLTQLVTTFGFPYSNTYEAYYRTIWSFFPPNVFAQALNILGKATATPEDKGISWNQRKTCQSFETDCIITVDDIYIWLISTFFLWFILAIYFDNIIPNVNGVRKSVFYFLTPSYWTGKGGKMREGGLCSCFGSNRPADDASPTDEDVLTEENLVKEQAAGNEVDPGVAVQIRGLRKTYPGSFNMGCCKCRTTKPFHSVKGLWVNLEKDQLFCLLGPNGAGKTTTISCLTGITPITGGDALIYGHSVRSTAGMSNIRRMIGVCPQFDILWDALTAKEHMELFASIKGLPSSTIKSVAEQSLAQVKLSQAANVRAGSYSGGMKRRLSVAIALIGDPKLVFLDEPTTGMDPITRRHVWDIIEEAKKGRAIVLTTHSMEEADILSDRIAIMAKGRLRCIGTSIRLKSKFGTGYIANVNFSGNGHAQSPNINGDAEAPVNPNIESVKSFFKERLDVDPKEESRTFLTFVIPHEKEPLLTRFFGELQDREREFGISDIQLGLTTLEEVFLNIAKQAELESSTAEGTLVTLNLSSGASIQIPKGARFVGIPGTETEEHPRGVMVEVFWDQDDNGTLCVSGHSDETPVPANVELTRRPSLSRRAVGRGGPVGYVIDENQVPTTR
;
A
#
# COMPACT_ATOMS: atom_id res chain seq x y z
N MET A 1 38.62 10.10 1.79
CA MET A 1 38.32 8.96 2.70
C MET A 1 37.99 7.75 1.84
N GLU A 2 38.64 6.61 2.00
CA GLU A 2 38.33 5.43 1.18
C GLU A 2 37.07 4.72 1.70
N LEU A 3 36.06 4.57 0.82
CA LEU A 3 34.83 3.85 1.13
C LEU A 3 35.03 2.34 0.98
N LEU A 4 34.50 1.58 1.93
CA LEU A 4 34.49 0.12 1.89
C LEU A 4 33.76 -0.39 0.63
N SER A 5 34.15 -1.57 0.15
CA SER A 5 33.54 -2.20 -1.04
C SER A 5 33.48 -3.72 -0.93
N GLY A 6 32.67 -4.34 -1.79
CA GLY A 6 32.56 -5.79 -1.88
C GLY A 6 31.88 -6.43 -0.66
N PRO A 7 32.30 -7.64 -0.25
CA PRO A 7 31.61 -8.42 0.78
C PRO A 7 31.65 -7.76 2.18
N ALA A 8 32.71 -7.01 2.49
CA ALA A 8 32.81 -6.27 3.75
C ALA A 8 31.73 -5.19 3.86
N LEU A 9 31.47 -4.47 2.76
CA LEU A 9 30.39 -3.48 2.68
C LEU A 9 29.02 -4.15 2.80
N ALA A 10 28.79 -5.26 2.07
CA ALA A 10 27.53 -6.00 2.14
C ALA A 10 27.22 -6.49 3.57
N TRP A 11 28.23 -6.97 4.29
CA TRP A 11 28.09 -7.39 5.69
C TRP A 11 27.80 -6.21 6.63
N GLN A 12 28.48 -5.07 6.45
CA GLN A 12 28.21 -3.86 7.21
C GLN A 12 26.80 -3.33 6.97
N GLN A 13 26.36 -3.30 5.71
CA GLN A 13 25.01 -2.89 5.32
C GLN A 13 23.96 -3.81 5.95
N TYR A 14 24.15 -5.14 5.87
CA TYR A 14 23.29 -6.13 6.52
C TYR A 14 23.17 -5.88 8.03
N ARG A 15 24.30 -5.73 8.74
CA ARG A 15 24.32 -5.50 10.19
C ARG A 15 23.62 -4.19 10.58
N SER A 16 23.80 -3.14 9.79
CA SER A 16 23.18 -1.83 10.03
C SER A 16 21.66 -1.89 9.82
N LEU A 17 21.21 -2.53 8.75
CA LEU A 17 19.78 -2.74 8.47
C LEU A 17 19.11 -3.65 9.52
N LEU A 18 19.82 -4.66 10.01
CA LEU A 18 19.32 -5.53 11.08
C LEU A 18 19.12 -4.75 12.38
N ARG A 19 20.08 -3.88 12.73
CA ARG A 19 19.94 -2.94 13.86
C ARG A 19 18.77 -1.98 13.67
N LYS A 20 18.58 -1.46 12.44
CA LYS A 20 17.42 -0.64 12.10
C LYS A 20 16.11 -1.40 12.33
N ASN A 21 16.00 -2.65 11.84
CA ASN A 21 14.81 -3.49 12.05
C ASN A 21 14.53 -3.69 13.55
N ALA A 22 15.58 -3.99 14.33
CA ALA A 22 15.47 -4.13 15.78
C ALA A 22 15.01 -2.84 16.48
N ALA A 23 15.57 -1.69 16.09
CA ALA A 23 15.19 -0.39 16.65
C ALA A 23 13.73 -0.03 16.31
N LEU A 24 13.27 -0.30 15.08
CA LEU A 24 11.89 -0.09 14.67
C LEU A 24 10.94 -0.99 15.48
N ALA A 25 11.22 -2.28 15.58
CA ALA A 25 10.41 -3.21 16.38
C ALA A 25 10.33 -2.80 17.86
N TRP A 26 11.46 -2.36 18.42
CA TRP A 26 11.54 -1.85 19.79
C TRP A 26 10.84 -0.50 20.00
N ARG A 27 10.61 0.30 18.96
CA ARG A 27 9.80 1.54 19.07
C ARG A 27 8.33 1.25 18.86
N HIS A 28 8.01 0.26 18.03
CA HIS A 28 6.68 -0.30 17.85
C HIS A 28 6.41 -1.48 18.81
N ARG A 29 6.76 -1.36 20.10
CA ARG A 29 6.65 -2.47 21.08
C ARG A 29 5.25 -3.03 21.20
N ARG A 30 4.21 -2.21 21.04
CA ARG A 30 2.83 -2.68 21.10
C ARG A 30 2.53 -3.71 20.00
N SER A 31 2.98 -3.45 18.78
CA SER A 31 2.82 -4.37 17.64
C SER A 31 3.62 -5.66 17.87
N SER A 32 4.90 -5.52 18.24
CA SER A 32 5.78 -6.67 18.51
C SER A 32 5.28 -7.52 19.69
N ALA A 33 4.77 -6.89 20.75
CA ALA A 33 4.18 -7.59 21.90
C ALA A 33 2.88 -8.29 21.51
N LEU A 34 2.00 -7.65 20.72
CA LEU A 34 0.80 -8.29 20.20
C LEU A 34 1.13 -9.51 19.34
N GLN A 35 2.16 -9.43 18.48
CA GLN A 35 2.60 -10.56 17.65
C GLN A 35 3.13 -11.74 18.49
N LEU A 36 3.89 -11.47 19.55
CA LEU A 36 4.50 -12.52 20.39
C LEU A 36 3.51 -13.09 21.42
N LEU A 37 2.64 -12.26 22.00
CA LEU A 37 1.72 -12.63 23.09
C LEU A 37 0.30 -12.98 22.60
N SER A 38 -0.01 -12.83 21.31
CA SER A 38 -1.30 -13.28 20.74
C SER A 38 -1.57 -14.76 21.04
N SER A 39 -0.52 -15.58 21.03
CA SER A 39 -0.58 -17.00 21.38
C SER A 39 -1.16 -17.23 22.76
N LEU A 40 -0.76 -16.45 23.77
CA LEU A 40 -1.30 -16.57 25.13
C LEU A 40 -2.82 -16.34 25.17
N LEU A 41 -3.30 -15.29 24.50
CA LEU A 41 -4.72 -14.93 24.47
C LEU A 41 -5.56 -16.04 23.83
N PHE A 42 -5.16 -16.51 22.64
CA PHE A 42 -5.94 -17.52 21.92
C PHE A 42 -5.84 -18.90 22.55
N ILE A 43 -4.69 -19.29 23.08
CA ILE A 43 -4.55 -20.56 23.82
C ILE A 43 -5.38 -20.52 25.11
N PHE A 44 -5.43 -19.39 25.82
CA PHE A 44 -6.32 -19.22 26.96
C PHE A 44 -7.80 -19.36 26.56
N LEU A 45 -8.20 -18.83 25.41
CA LEU A 45 -9.57 -18.96 24.93
C LEU A 45 -9.91 -20.42 24.54
N ILE A 46 -8.98 -21.13 23.89
CA ILE A 46 -9.10 -22.58 23.65
C ILE A 46 -9.25 -23.32 25.00
N PHE A 47 -8.51 -22.92 26.03
CA PHE A 47 -8.57 -23.53 27.36
C PHE A 47 -9.94 -23.36 28.01
N CYS A 48 -10.53 -22.16 27.91
CA CYS A 48 -11.88 -21.91 28.38
C CYS A 48 -12.91 -22.80 27.65
N ILE A 49 -12.78 -22.95 26.32
CA ILE A 49 -13.67 -23.83 25.54
C ILE A 49 -13.49 -25.29 25.96
N ASP A 50 -12.25 -25.77 26.08
CA ASP A 50 -11.96 -27.15 26.47
C ASP A 50 -12.50 -27.48 27.86
N ARG A 51 -12.34 -26.57 28.83
CA ARG A 51 -12.91 -26.73 30.17
C ARG A 51 -14.44 -26.75 30.16
N ALA A 52 -15.07 -25.92 29.33
CA ALA A 52 -16.52 -25.94 29.18
C ALA A 52 -17.03 -27.27 28.57
N VAL A 53 -16.33 -27.78 27.55
CA VAL A 53 -16.65 -29.07 26.91
C VAL A 53 -16.48 -30.23 27.90
N ARG A 54 -15.35 -30.31 28.61
CA ARG A 54 -15.11 -31.35 29.63
C ARG A 54 -16.16 -31.29 30.75
N SER A 55 -16.54 -30.10 31.21
CA SER A 55 -17.59 -29.95 32.24
C SER A 55 -18.94 -30.48 31.77
N ARG A 56 -19.30 -30.26 30.49
CA ARG A 56 -20.59 -30.69 29.91
C ARG A 56 -20.75 -32.22 29.91
N PHE A 57 -19.65 -32.95 29.73
CA PHE A 57 -19.65 -34.40 29.55
C PHE A 57 -19.19 -35.19 30.79
N SER A 58 -18.91 -34.50 31.90
CA SER A 58 -18.40 -35.12 33.14
C SER A 58 -19.31 -36.18 33.78
N TYR A 59 -20.63 -36.13 33.54
CA TYR A 59 -21.63 -37.00 34.19
C TYR A 59 -21.94 -38.30 33.44
N THR A 60 -21.50 -38.46 32.19
CA THR A 60 -21.78 -39.66 31.41
C THR A 60 -20.58 -40.60 31.42
N THR A 61 -20.87 -41.88 31.63
CA THR A 61 -19.88 -42.98 31.57
C THR A 61 -19.32 -43.17 30.17
N ALA A 62 -20.03 -42.72 29.12
CA ALA A 62 -19.66 -42.88 27.71
C ALA A 62 -18.26 -42.35 27.34
N TYR A 63 -17.75 -41.34 28.06
CA TYR A 63 -16.41 -40.75 27.84
C TYR A 63 -15.38 -41.17 28.88
N GLN A 64 -15.67 -42.21 29.67
CA GLN A 64 -14.76 -42.80 30.64
C GLN A 64 -14.47 -44.24 30.24
N ASN A 65 -13.29 -44.73 30.59
CA ASN A 65 -12.96 -46.14 30.45
C ASN A 65 -13.65 -46.92 31.57
N VAL A 66 -14.77 -47.58 31.25
CA VAL A 66 -15.53 -48.38 32.20
C VAL A 66 -15.07 -49.83 32.09
N ARG A 67 -14.20 -50.27 33.00
CA ARG A 67 -13.64 -51.64 33.00
C ARG A 67 -14.47 -52.64 33.80
N ASP A 68 -15.10 -52.19 34.89
CA ASP A 68 -16.01 -53.02 35.71
C ASP A 68 -17.15 -52.17 36.29
N PRO A 69 -18.28 -52.03 35.58
CA PRO A 69 -19.41 -51.26 36.06
C PRO A 69 -20.14 -51.98 37.20
N ARG A 70 -20.61 -51.22 38.18
CA ARG A 70 -21.40 -51.77 39.31
C ARG A 70 -22.80 -52.15 38.83
N ALA A 71 -23.28 -53.33 39.23
CA ALA A 71 -24.64 -53.75 38.92
C ALA A 71 -25.68 -52.98 39.75
N LEU A 72 -26.71 -52.46 39.09
CA LEU A 72 -27.92 -51.90 39.69
C LEU A 72 -28.89 -53.04 39.98
N VAL A 73 -29.02 -53.42 41.25
CA VAL A 73 -29.89 -54.53 41.68
C VAL A 73 -31.22 -53.99 42.19
N ALA A 74 -32.34 -54.52 41.67
CA ALA A 74 -33.70 -54.18 42.07
C ALA A 74 -33.98 -52.66 42.07
N PRO A 75 -33.94 -51.99 40.89
CA PRO A 75 -34.12 -50.55 40.82
C PRO A 75 -35.52 -50.17 41.31
N PRO A 76 -35.64 -49.15 42.20
CA PRO A 76 -36.94 -48.71 42.71
C PRO A 76 -37.68 -47.90 41.65
N ILE A 77 -39.02 -47.91 41.72
CA ILE A 77 -39.84 -46.93 41.00
C ILE A 77 -39.54 -45.56 41.62
N PRO A 78 -38.95 -44.61 40.87
CA PRO A 78 -38.59 -43.30 41.41
C PRO A 78 -39.85 -42.43 41.61
N PRO A 79 -39.79 -41.43 42.52
CA PRO A 79 -40.86 -40.43 42.61
C PRO A 79 -41.00 -39.67 41.30
N CYS A 80 -42.23 -39.29 40.94
CA CYS A 80 -42.49 -38.52 39.73
C CYS A 80 -41.74 -37.18 39.70
N GLU A 81 -41.43 -36.60 40.86
CA GLU A 81 -40.61 -35.38 41.01
C GLU A 81 -39.19 -35.51 40.46
N ASP A 82 -38.64 -36.73 40.39
CA ASP A 82 -37.28 -36.95 39.88
C ASP A 82 -37.20 -36.86 38.35
N LYS A 83 -38.35 -36.85 37.65
CA LYS A 83 -38.44 -36.65 36.19
C LYS A 83 -38.02 -35.22 35.84
N PHE A 84 -37.14 -35.06 34.85
CA PHE A 84 -36.57 -33.73 34.54
C PHE A 84 -37.60 -32.64 34.23
N PHE A 85 -38.70 -33.04 33.60
CA PHE A 85 -39.82 -32.17 33.26
C PHE A 85 -41.11 -32.84 33.73
N VAL A 86 -41.66 -32.38 34.85
CA VAL A 86 -42.94 -32.86 35.40
C VAL A 86 -43.73 -31.66 35.94
N LYS A 87 -45.05 -31.68 35.79
CA LYS A 87 -45.97 -30.70 36.38
C LYS A 87 -46.48 -31.24 37.71
N THR A 88 -46.42 -30.43 38.76
CA THR A 88 -47.04 -30.75 40.04
C THR A 88 -48.52 -30.31 40.06
N PRO A 89 -49.42 -31.07 40.70
CA PRO A 89 -49.21 -32.38 41.32
C PRO A 89 -48.94 -33.49 40.28
N CYS A 90 -48.08 -34.45 40.63
CA CYS A 90 -47.70 -35.58 39.78
C CYS A 90 -47.89 -36.93 40.47
N TYR A 91 -48.02 -37.99 39.65
CA TYR A 91 -48.23 -39.37 40.08
C TYR A 91 -47.06 -40.24 39.62
N ASP A 92 -46.64 -41.18 40.48
CA ASP A 92 -45.51 -42.08 40.24
C ASP A 92 -45.82 -43.07 39.11
N PHE A 93 -47.03 -43.63 39.09
CA PHE A 93 -47.59 -44.36 37.96
C PHE A 93 -49.13 -44.40 38.01
N LEU A 94 -49.76 -44.62 36.86
CA LEU A 94 -51.19 -44.90 36.75
C LEU A 94 -51.44 -46.39 36.54
N TRP A 95 -52.66 -46.88 36.72
CA TRP A 95 -52.99 -48.25 36.36
C TRP A 95 -54.43 -48.43 35.89
N SER A 96 -54.68 -49.47 35.09
CA SER A 96 -56.03 -49.91 34.70
C SER A 96 -56.28 -51.37 35.09
N GLY A 97 -57.57 -51.76 35.10
CA GLY A 97 -58.00 -53.10 35.53
C GLY A 97 -58.72 -53.10 36.89
N GLY A 98 -59.17 -51.93 37.37
CA GLY A 98 -59.85 -51.78 38.66
C GLY A 98 -61.18 -52.55 38.80
N GLY A 99 -61.72 -53.07 37.69
CA GLY A 99 -62.89 -53.94 37.70
C GLY A 99 -62.63 -55.36 38.22
N SER A 100 -61.36 -55.82 38.31
CA SER A 100 -61.02 -57.12 38.91
C SER A 100 -60.78 -56.98 40.40
N ALA A 101 -61.28 -57.93 41.20
CA ALA A 101 -61.03 -57.98 42.64
C ALA A 101 -59.56 -58.29 43.02
N ARG A 102 -58.75 -58.80 42.06
CA ARG A 102 -57.36 -59.20 42.30
C ARG A 102 -56.34 -58.10 42.00
N VAL A 103 -56.69 -57.13 41.15
CA VAL A 103 -55.77 -56.07 40.69
C VAL A 103 -55.52 -54.98 41.74
N PRO A 104 -56.53 -54.42 42.47
CA PRO A 104 -56.27 -53.43 43.50
C PRO A 104 -55.31 -53.92 44.62
N PRO A 105 -55.48 -55.14 45.18
CA PRO A 105 -54.53 -55.70 46.15
C PRO A 105 -53.11 -55.90 45.58
N LEU A 106 -52.99 -56.24 44.29
CA LEU A 106 -51.72 -56.36 43.58
C LEU A 106 -51.00 -55.02 43.48
N VAL A 107 -51.72 -53.96 43.10
CA VAL A 107 -51.15 -52.60 43.00
C VAL A 107 -50.76 -52.08 44.38
N ASP A 108 -51.53 -52.38 45.43
CA ASP A 108 -51.16 -52.06 46.81
C ASP A 108 -49.91 -52.83 47.27
N ALA A 109 -49.66 -54.03 46.76
CA ALA A 109 -48.41 -54.75 47.00
C ALA A 109 -47.22 -54.10 46.27
N ILE A 110 -47.39 -53.70 44.99
CA ILE A 110 -46.37 -52.96 44.21
C ILE A 110 -45.95 -51.70 44.95
N ARG A 111 -46.95 -50.96 45.45
CA ARG A 111 -46.80 -49.72 46.19
C ARG A 111 -46.03 -49.92 47.50
N ARG A 112 -46.41 -50.90 48.32
CA ARG A 112 -45.77 -51.17 49.63
C ARG A 112 -44.37 -51.78 49.52
N ASN A 113 -44.17 -52.64 48.53
CA ASN A 113 -42.93 -53.39 48.34
C ASN A 113 -41.91 -52.67 47.44
N ASN A 114 -42.15 -51.41 47.06
CA ASN A 114 -41.19 -50.65 46.25
C ASN A 114 -39.86 -50.46 47.03
N PRO A 115 -38.72 -50.92 46.49
CA PRO A 115 -37.45 -50.92 47.22
C PRO A 115 -37.06 -49.52 47.73
N GLY A 116 -36.62 -49.41 48.99
CA GLY A 116 -36.12 -48.15 49.58
C GLY A 116 -37.16 -47.05 49.80
N ARG A 117 -38.33 -47.10 49.17
CA ARG A 117 -39.42 -46.11 49.31
C ARG A 117 -40.78 -46.73 49.02
N PRO A 118 -41.59 -47.06 50.03
CA PRO A 118 -43.01 -47.35 49.84
C PRO A 118 -43.71 -46.15 49.18
N ILE A 119 -44.48 -46.39 48.13
CA ILE A 119 -45.16 -45.32 47.39
C ILE A 119 -46.44 -44.91 48.14
N PRO A 120 -46.72 -43.62 48.36
CA PRO A 120 -47.98 -43.18 49.00
C PRO A 120 -49.21 -43.50 48.15
N ALA A 121 -50.38 -43.64 48.76
CA ALA A 121 -51.62 -43.94 48.03
C ALA A 121 -52.01 -42.77 47.10
N GLU A 122 -51.77 -41.53 47.53
CA GLU A 122 -52.03 -40.33 46.72
C GLU A 122 -51.14 -40.21 45.46
N LYS A 123 -50.08 -41.03 45.36
CA LYS A 123 -49.13 -41.02 44.23
C LYS A 123 -49.47 -42.01 43.13
N VAL A 124 -50.54 -42.79 43.29
CA VAL A 124 -50.99 -43.80 42.32
C VAL A 124 -52.47 -43.57 42.02
N LEU A 125 -52.85 -43.55 40.74
CA LEU A 125 -54.23 -43.34 40.33
C LEU A 125 -54.71 -44.51 39.45
N GLY A 126 -55.88 -45.04 39.77
CA GLY A 126 -56.44 -46.25 39.16
C GLY A 126 -57.68 -45.97 38.30
N PHE A 127 -57.81 -46.75 37.23
CA PHE A 127 -58.88 -46.67 36.24
C PHE A 127 -59.47 -48.06 35.94
N THR A 128 -60.65 -48.11 35.33
CA THR A 128 -61.29 -49.39 35.01
C THR A 128 -60.73 -49.97 33.71
N THR A 129 -60.57 -49.14 32.68
CA THR A 129 -60.12 -49.54 31.34
C THR A 129 -58.83 -48.81 30.92
N PRO A 130 -58.04 -49.37 29.98
CA PRO A 130 -56.90 -48.66 29.40
C PRO A 130 -57.26 -47.34 28.72
N ASP A 131 -58.41 -47.28 28.03
CA ASP A 131 -58.87 -46.08 27.31
C ASP A 131 -59.09 -44.87 28.24
N GLU A 132 -59.53 -45.11 29.49
CA GLU A 132 -59.66 -44.08 30.52
C GLU A 132 -58.30 -43.50 30.94
N VAL A 133 -57.27 -44.35 31.00
CA VAL A 133 -55.88 -43.92 31.28
C VAL A 133 -55.37 -43.05 30.14
N ASP A 134 -55.60 -43.46 28.89
CA ASP A 134 -55.20 -42.70 27.70
C ASP A 134 -55.87 -41.32 27.66
N ALA A 135 -57.19 -41.27 27.88
CA ALA A 135 -57.93 -40.02 27.96
C ALA A 135 -57.39 -39.12 29.09
N TRP A 136 -57.05 -39.69 30.25
CA TRP A 136 -56.48 -38.94 31.36
C TRP A 136 -55.09 -38.40 31.05
N LEU A 137 -54.20 -39.23 30.47
CA LEU A 137 -52.84 -38.85 30.08
C LEU A 137 -52.85 -37.74 29.01
N PHE A 138 -53.80 -37.80 28.07
CA PHE A 138 -54.01 -36.77 27.05
C PHE A 138 -54.47 -35.45 27.67
N ALA A 139 -55.41 -35.50 28.62
CA ALA A 139 -55.89 -34.31 29.34
C ALA A 139 -54.86 -33.74 30.33
N ASN A 140 -53.91 -34.55 30.82
CA ASN A 140 -52.94 -34.20 31.86
C ASN A 140 -51.48 -34.44 31.40
N PRO A 141 -50.99 -33.69 30.40
CA PRO A 141 -49.64 -33.89 29.89
C PRO A 141 -48.58 -33.59 30.97
N MET A 142 -47.53 -34.41 31.00
CA MET A 142 -46.37 -34.24 31.89
C MET A 142 -46.68 -34.36 33.38
N ARG A 143 -47.75 -35.06 33.78
CA ARG A 143 -48.08 -35.31 35.20
C ARG A 143 -47.76 -36.73 35.68
N CYS A 144 -47.47 -37.67 34.79
CA CYS A 144 -47.12 -39.03 35.14
C CYS A 144 -46.06 -39.60 34.18
N PRO A 145 -45.06 -40.37 34.66
CA PRO A 145 -44.07 -41.01 33.79
C PRO A 145 -44.61 -42.17 32.93
N GLY A 146 -45.64 -42.89 33.39
CA GLY A 146 -46.19 -44.06 32.71
C GLY A 146 -47.33 -44.74 33.48
N ALA A 147 -47.89 -45.81 32.91
CA ALA A 147 -49.01 -46.57 33.44
C ALA A 147 -48.83 -48.09 33.30
N LEU A 148 -49.50 -48.85 34.17
CA LEU A 148 -49.58 -50.31 34.16
C LEU A 148 -51.01 -50.76 33.86
N HIS A 149 -51.21 -51.52 32.80
CA HIS A 149 -52.52 -52.03 32.41
C HIS A 149 -52.63 -53.50 32.78
N PHE A 150 -53.44 -53.86 33.76
CA PHE A 150 -53.63 -55.26 34.14
C PHE A 150 -54.90 -55.84 33.51
N GLN A 151 -54.82 -57.08 33.07
CA GLN A 151 -55.96 -57.86 32.62
C GLN A 151 -55.93 -59.25 33.29
N ASP A 152 -56.95 -59.50 34.10
CA ASP A 152 -57.15 -60.77 34.80
C ASP A 152 -57.89 -61.73 33.88
N ILE A 153 -57.20 -62.78 33.40
CA ILE A 153 -57.75 -63.73 32.40
C ILE A 153 -58.36 -64.94 33.11
N ASN A 154 -57.61 -65.59 34.00
CA ASN A 154 -58.08 -66.69 34.83
C ASN A 154 -57.23 -66.81 36.13
N ALA A 155 -57.51 -67.82 36.96
CA ALA A 155 -56.84 -67.99 38.25
C ALA A 155 -55.30 -68.14 38.15
N THR A 156 -54.79 -68.70 37.05
CA THR A 156 -53.37 -69.00 36.83
C THR A 156 -52.68 -68.09 35.81
N GLN A 157 -53.45 -67.25 35.11
CA GLN A 157 -52.97 -66.39 34.03
C GLN A 157 -53.47 -64.97 34.22
N MET A 158 -52.52 -64.04 34.32
CA MET A 158 -52.75 -62.60 34.32
C MET A 158 -51.80 -61.98 33.30
N SER A 159 -52.25 -60.99 32.55
CA SER A 159 -51.41 -60.21 31.65
C SER A 159 -51.28 -58.79 32.16
N TYR A 160 -50.16 -58.14 31.82
CA TYR A 160 -49.96 -56.73 32.02
C TYR A 160 -49.39 -56.07 30.77
N GLY A 161 -49.73 -54.81 30.56
CA GLY A 161 -49.11 -53.91 29.60
C GLY A 161 -48.43 -52.75 30.33
N ILE A 162 -47.33 -52.26 29.79
CA ILE A 162 -46.66 -51.06 30.29
C ILE A 162 -46.81 -49.97 29.25
N GLN A 163 -47.32 -48.82 29.68
CA GLN A 163 -47.40 -47.62 28.87
C GLN A 163 -46.41 -46.59 29.40
N THR A 164 -45.50 -46.11 28.55
CA THR A 164 -44.54 -45.06 28.91
C THR A 164 -45.00 -43.73 28.35
N ASN A 165 -45.15 -42.72 29.23
CA ASN A 165 -45.46 -41.34 28.84
C ASN A 165 -44.23 -40.43 29.05
N SER A 166 -43.09 -40.87 28.53
CA SER A 166 -41.80 -40.20 28.68
C SER A 166 -40.96 -40.41 27.43
N THR A 167 -40.37 -39.34 26.89
CA THR A 167 -39.36 -39.41 25.83
C THR A 167 -37.98 -39.15 26.42
N PRO A 168 -36.90 -39.61 25.76
CA PRO A 168 -35.54 -39.33 26.23
C PRO A 168 -35.25 -37.83 26.22
N VAL A 169 -34.82 -37.31 27.37
CA VAL A 169 -34.57 -35.89 27.58
C VAL A 169 -33.22 -35.64 28.24
N ALA A 170 -32.56 -34.54 27.86
CA ALA A 170 -31.29 -34.13 28.43
C ALA A 170 -31.44 -32.80 29.16
N ARG A 171 -30.94 -32.72 30.40
CA ARG A 171 -30.88 -31.48 31.19
C ARG A 171 -29.47 -31.28 31.71
N ARG A 172 -28.82 -30.17 31.37
CA ARG A 172 -27.46 -29.80 31.85
C ARG A 172 -26.41 -30.93 31.72
N GLY A 173 -26.46 -31.71 30.64
CA GLY A 173 -25.50 -32.80 30.37
C GLY A 173 -25.85 -34.15 31.02
N THR A 174 -26.86 -34.21 31.88
CA THR A 174 -27.43 -35.49 32.34
C THR A 174 -28.52 -35.94 31.38
N TYR A 175 -28.43 -37.17 30.90
CA TYR A 175 -29.40 -37.82 30.03
C TYR A 175 -30.34 -38.68 30.88
N GLU A 176 -31.64 -38.49 30.69
CA GLU A 176 -32.67 -39.33 31.30
C GLU A 176 -33.20 -40.29 30.24
N ASP A 177 -32.78 -41.55 30.35
CA ASP A 177 -33.35 -42.65 29.57
C ASP A 177 -34.63 -43.14 30.26
N PRO A 178 -35.82 -42.93 29.68
CA PRO A 178 -37.09 -43.33 30.29
C PRO A 178 -37.21 -44.84 30.44
N THR A 179 -36.51 -45.63 29.62
CA THR A 179 -36.53 -47.09 29.69
C THR A 179 -35.86 -47.56 30.99
N PHE A 180 -34.63 -47.14 31.25
CA PHE A 180 -33.92 -47.53 32.47
C PHE A 180 -34.42 -46.82 33.73
N LYS A 181 -34.88 -45.57 33.62
CA LYS A 181 -35.31 -44.79 34.78
C LYS A 181 -36.72 -45.11 35.25
N PHE A 182 -37.67 -45.39 34.34
CA PHE A 182 -39.08 -45.54 34.70
C PHE A 182 -39.69 -46.87 34.21
N GLN A 183 -39.47 -47.26 32.96
CA GLN A 183 -40.12 -48.45 32.37
C GLN A 183 -39.67 -49.75 33.07
N ILE A 184 -38.37 -49.94 33.20
CA ILE A 184 -37.78 -51.15 33.80
C ILE A 184 -38.17 -51.31 35.27
N PRO A 185 -38.05 -50.27 36.14
CA PRO A 185 -38.52 -50.40 37.53
C PRO A 185 -40.00 -50.77 37.65
N LEU A 186 -40.87 -50.19 36.80
CA LEU A 186 -42.28 -50.55 36.75
C LEU A 186 -42.50 -52.00 36.33
N GLN A 187 -41.77 -52.45 35.31
CA GLN A 187 -41.82 -53.83 34.84
C GLN A 187 -41.42 -54.82 35.93
N VAL A 188 -40.26 -54.62 36.55
CA VAL A 188 -39.73 -55.52 37.58
C VAL A 188 -40.66 -55.57 38.80
N ALA A 189 -41.24 -54.44 39.19
CA ALA A 189 -42.19 -54.40 40.30
C ALA A 189 -43.51 -55.12 39.97
N ALA A 190 -44.06 -54.92 38.76
CA ALA A 190 -45.27 -55.59 38.31
C ALA A 190 -45.08 -57.11 38.21
N GLU A 191 -44.00 -57.57 37.57
CA GLU A 191 -43.67 -59.00 37.43
C GLU A 191 -43.46 -59.67 38.80
N ARG A 192 -42.73 -59.02 39.72
CA ARG A 192 -42.48 -59.57 41.06
C ARG A 192 -43.76 -59.78 41.84
N GLU A 193 -44.61 -58.76 41.93
CA GLU A 193 -45.85 -58.88 42.72
C GLU A 193 -46.88 -59.78 42.03
N MET A 194 -46.90 -59.80 40.70
CA MET A 194 -47.74 -60.73 39.94
C MET A 194 -47.30 -62.18 40.18
N ALA A 195 -46.00 -62.46 40.17
CA ALA A 195 -45.47 -63.78 40.50
C ALA A 195 -45.84 -64.21 41.93
N ARG A 196 -45.72 -63.31 42.92
CA ARG A 196 -46.15 -63.56 44.31
C ARG A 196 -47.64 -63.87 44.41
N LEU A 197 -48.47 -63.13 43.67
CA LEU A 197 -49.92 -63.32 43.64
C LEU A 197 -50.32 -64.66 43.02
N ILE A 198 -49.70 -65.06 41.92
CA ILE A 198 -50.02 -66.31 41.20
C ILE A 198 -49.49 -67.53 41.96
N LEU A 199 -48.29 -67.44 42.54
CA LEU A 199 -47.68 -68.54 43.31
C LEU A 199 -48.28 -68.69 44.73
N GLY A 200 -48.94 -67.64 45.25
CA GLY A 200 -49.46 -67.61 46.61
C GLY A 200 -48.37 -67.51 47.69
N ASP A 201 -47.12 -67.23 47.31
CA ASP A 201 -45.99 -67.05 48.23
C ASP A 201 -45.59 -65.56 48.31
N PRO A 202 -45.89 -64.85 49.42
CA PRO A 202 -45.52 -63.44 49.57
C PRO A 202 -44.01 -63.23 49.71
N ASN A 203 -43.24 -64.27 50.03
CA ASN A 203 -41.78 -64.21 50.22
C ASN A 203 -40.99 -64.58 48.97
N PHE A 204 -41.66 -64.89 47.84
CA PHE A 204 -40.97 -65.20 46.60
C PHE A 204 -40.01 -64.07 46.20
N SER A 205 -38.74 -64.44 45.96
CA SER A 205 -37.67 -63.52 45.61
C SER A 205 -37.51 -63.41 44.09
N TRP A 206 -37.87 -62.26 43.54
CA TRP A 206 -37.59 -61.88 42.15
C TRP A 206 -36.71 -60.64 42.13
N THR A 207 -35.43 -60.81 41.82
CA THR A 207 -34.44 -59.74 41.77
C THR A 207 -33.79 -59.67 40.40
N VAL A 208 -33.94 -58.53 39.74
CA VAL A 208 -33.34 -58.27 38.43
C VAL A 208 -32.21 -57.27 38.63
N GLY A 209 -31.04 -57.59 38.07
CA GLY A 209 -29.85 -56.74 38.11
C GLY A 209 -29.46 -56.25 36.72
N PHE A 210 -29.20 -54.95 36.59
CA PHE A 210 -28.70 -54.34 35.36
C PHE A 210 -27.23 -53.97 35.52
N LYS A 211 -26.40 -54.36 34.57
CA LYS A 211 -24.99 -53.98 34.54
C LYS A 211 -24.69 -53.40 33.17
N GLU A 212 -24.12 -52.20 33.15
CA GLU A 212 -23.60 -51.60 31.91
C GLU A 212 -22.54 -52.51 31.29
N PHE A 213 -22.38 -52.50 29.97
CA PHE A 213 -21.28 -53.22 29.35
C PHE A 213 -19.96 -52.50 29.65
N ALA A 214 -18.88 -53.25 29.89
CA ALA A 214 -17.56 -52.65 29.91
C ALA A 214 -17.25 -52.09 28.52
N HIS A 215 -16.87 -50.83 28.45
CA HIS A 215 -16.60 -50.15 27.19
C HIS A 215 -15.42 -49.17 27.34
N PRO A 216 -14.64 -48.95 26.26
CA PRO A 216 -13.65 -47.89 26.24
C PRO A 216 -14.34 -46.52 26.19
N ALA A 217 -13.62 -45.47 26.58
CA ALA A 217 -14.06 -44.09 26.41
C ALA A 217 -14.27 -43.82 24.93
N THR A 218 -15.44 -43.31 24.58
CA THR A 218 -15.74 -42.86 23.22
C THR A 218 -14.90 -41.63 22.90
N GLU A 219 -14.47 -41.47 21.65
CA GLU A 219 -13.76 -40.27 21.20
C GLU A 219 -14.57 -39.01 21.56
N THR A 220 -13.94 -38.11 22.32
CA THR A 220 -14.55 -36.83 22.68
C THR A 220 -14.34 -35.80 21.57
N PHE A 221 -15.15 -34.74 21.58
CA PHE A 221 -14.88 -33.55 20.79
C PHE A 221 -13.49 -33.00 21.18
N SER A 222 -12.48 -33.21 20.34
CA SER A 222 -11.16 -32.60 20.53
C SER A 222 -11.24 -31.12 20.19
N THR A 223 -11.30 -30.30 21.23
CA THR A 223 -11.34 -28.83 21.12
C THR A 223 -10.16 -28.32 20.27
N ILE A 224 -8.99 -28.94 20.39
CA ILE A 224 -7.80 -28.56 19.64
C ILE A 224 -7.89 -29.01 18.18
N ALA A 225 -8.38 -30.22 17.89
CA ALA A 225 -8.48 -30.67 16.50
C ALA A 225 -9.51 -29.84 15.70
N GLN A 226 -10.63 -29.45 16.33
CA GLN A 226 -11.70 -28.73 15.63
C GLN A 226 -11.57 -27.21 15.69
N ALA A 227 -11.25 -26.63 16.85
CA ALA A 227 -11.14 -25.18 17.01
C ALA A 227 -9.70 -24.67 16.87
N GLY A 228 -8.71 -25.53 17.10
CA GLY A 228 -7.29 -25.18 17.05
C GLY A 228 -6.84 -24.60 15.70
N PRO A 229 -7.19 -25.18 14.52
CA PRO A 229 -6.78 -24.61 13.23
C PRO A 229 -7.12 -23.13 13.08
N THR A 230 -8.34 -22.74 13.45
CA THR A 230 -8.82 -21.35 13.42
C THR A 230 -8.02 -20.44 14.36
N PHE A 231 -7.82 -20.85 15.61
CA PHE A 231 -7.13 -20.03 16.59
C PHE A 231 -5.62 -19.94 16.35
N PHE A 232 -4.98 -21.03 15.91
CA PHE A 232 -3.58 -21.03 15.51
C PHE A 232 -3.35 -20.25 14.22
N LEU A 233 -4.29 -20.28 13.27
CA LEU A 233 -4.28 -19.36 12.13
C LEU A 233 -4.41 -17.90 12.58
N ALA A 234 -5.28 -17.61 13.55
CA ALA A 234 -5.43 -16.26 14.09
C ALA A 234 -4.16 -15.76 14.78
N ILE A 235 -3.43 -16.64 15.50
CA ILE A 235 -2.11 -16.33 16.07
C ILE A 235 -1.12 -15.91 14.97
N ALA A 236 -1.01 -16.71 13.90
CA ALA A 236 -0.13 -16.43 12.78
C ALA A 236 -0.55 -15.18 11.98
N MET A 237 -1.84 -14.85 11.96
CA MET A 237 -2.40 -13.71 11.23
C MET A 237 -1.88 -12.36 11.75
N PHE A 238 -1.67 -12.20 13.06
CA PHE A 238 -1.08 -10.97 13.61
C PHE A 238 0.32 -10.71 13.03
N GLY A 239 1.16 -11.75 12.99
CA GLY A 239 2.48 -11.66 12.35
C GLY A 239 2.37 -11.33 10.87
N PHE A 240 1.53 -12.07 10.14
CA PHE A 240 1.34 -11.91 8.70
C PHE A 240 0.89 -10.49 8.30
N VAL A 241 -0.14 -9.93 8.96
CA VAL A 241 -0.70 -8.61 8.63
C VAL A 241 0.31 -7.49 8.92
N PHE A 242 0.99 -7.55 10.06
CA PHE A 242 1.98 -6.55 10.42
C PHE A 242 3.19 -6.57 9.49
N GLN A 243 3.61 -7.76 9.03
CA GLN A 243 4.68 -7.93 8.05
C GLN A 243 4.33 -7.28 6.71
N ILE A 244 3.16 -7.58 6.15
CA ILE A 244 2.72 -6.96 4.88
C ILE A 244 2.66 -5.45 5.05
N SER A 245 2.08 -4.96 6.15
CA SER A 245 1.96 -3.52 6.42
C SER A 245 3.33 -2.85 6.46
N ALA A 246 4.29 -3.40 7.20
CA ALA A 246 5.63 -2.81 7.33
C ALA A 246 6.40 -2.77 6.00
N LEU A 247 6.33 -3.85 5.21
CA LEU A 247 6.97 -3.92 3.88
C LEU A 247 6.34 -2.93 2.90
N VAL A 248 5.01 -2.83 2.90
CA VAL A 248 4.28 -1.92 2.03
C VAL A 248 4.53 -0.46 2.45
N THR A 249 4.63 -0.14 3.74
CA THR A 249 5.00 1.21 4.21
C THR A 249 6.39 1.61 3.70
N GLU A 250 7.38 0.72 3.76
CA GLU A 250 8.73 1.03 3.26
C GLU A 250 8.76 1.25 1.74
N LYS A 251 7.92 0.51 1.01
CA LYS A 251 7.71 0.65 -0.44
C LYS A 251 6.97 1.95 -0.79
N GLU A 252 5.91 2.29 -0.04
CA GLU A 252 5.10 3.50 -0.21
C GLU A 252 5.94 4.76 0.00
N LEU A 253 6.77 4.76 1.04
CA LEU A 253 7.73 5.84 1.32
C LEU A 253 8.97 5.83 0.42
N LYS A 254 9.08 4.87 -0.52
CA LYS A 254 10.20 4.69 -1.47
C LYS A 254 11.58 4.60 -0.78
N LEU A 255 11.62 4.20 0.49
CA LEU A 255 12.83 4.13 1.31
C LEU A 255 13.84 3.13 0.74
N ARG A 256 13.38 1.97 0.27
CA ARG A 256 14.24 0.98 -0.40
C ARG A 256 14.94 1.54 -1.65
N GLN A 257 14.20 2.30 -2.46
CA GLN A 257 14.75 2.89 -3.69
C GLN A 257 15.84 3.91 -3.36
N ALA A 258 15.60 4.77 -2.37
CA ALA A 258 16.59 5.70 -1.89
C ALA A 258 17.88 5.03 -1.41
N MET A 259 17.76 3.98 -0.60
CA MET A 259 18.93 3.23 -0.17
C MET A 259 19.67 2.58 -1.36
N SER A 260 18.94 2.06 -2.35
CA SER A 260 19.53 1.48 -3.58
C SER A 260 20.31 2.52 -4.38
N ILE A 261 19.82 3.77 -4.48
CA ILE A 261 20.54 4.89 -5.12
C ILE A 261 21.82 5.23 -4.36
N MET A 262 21.79 5.15 -3.02
CA MET A 262 22.96 5.40 -2.18
C MET A 262 24.00 4.27 -2.21
N GLY A 263 23.74 3.17 -2.92
CA GLY A 263 24.67 2.05 -3.08
C GLY A 263 24.38 0.84 -2.18
N LEU A 264 23.16 0.69 -1.68
CA LEU A 264 22.74 -0.52 -0.95
C LEU A 264 22.73 -1.75 -1.87
N TYR A 265 23.33 -2.85 -1.41
CA TYR A 265 23.14 -4.15 -2.04
C TYR A 265 21.74 -4.70 -1.73
N GLU A 266 20.98 -5.01 -2.79
CA GLU A 266 19.62 -5.59 -2.65
C GLU A 266 19.65 -6.89 -1.82
N SER A 267 20.71 -7.70 -1.93
CA SER A 267 20.85 -8.94 -1.13
C SER A 267 20.92 -8.66 0.38
N ALA A 268 21.62 -7.60 0.81
CA ALA A 268 21.70 -7.21 2.21
C ALA A 268 20.34 -6.75 2.75
N TYR A 269 19.54 -6.07 1.92
CA TYR A 269 18.17 -5.68 2.25
C TYR A 269 17.26 -6.87 2.52
N TRP A 270 17.16 -7.79 1.56
CA TRP A 270 16.31 -8.98 1.67
C TRP A 270 16.73 -9.87 2.83
N LEU A 271 18.04 -10.08 3.02
CA LEU A 271 18.57 -10.89 4.11
C LEU A 271 18.28 -10.26 5.49
N SER A 272 18.40 -8.93 5.61
CA SER A 272 18.09 -8.22 6.86
C SER A 272 16.63 -8.39 7.26
N TRP A 273 15.70 -8.26 6.30
CA TRP A 273 14.28 -8.46 6.54
C TRP A 273 13.96 -9.91 6.88
N LEU A 274 14.45 -10.84 6.06
CA LEU A 274 14.22 -12.27 6.28
C LEU A 274 14.75 -12.73 7.64
N THR A 275 15.96 -12.31 8.04
CA THR A 275 16.56 -12.73 9.32
C THR A 275 15.84 -12.14 10.53
N TRP A 276 15.40 -10.89 10.46
CA TRP A 276 14.63 -10.27 11.55
C TRP A 276 13.25 -10.93 11.73
N GLU A 277 12.53 -11.14 10.63
CA GLU A 277 11.20 -11.76 10.68
C GLU A 277 11.26 -13.25 11.02
N ALA A 278 12.30 -13.97 10.56
CA ALA A 278 12.56 -15.34 10.96
C ALA A 278 12.84 -15.46 12.47
N LEU A 279 13.51 -14.47 13.07
CA LEU A 279 13.74 -14.43 14.52
C LEU A 279 12.42 -14.22 15.30
N LEU A 280 11.57 -13.29 14.84
CA LEU A 280 10.28 -13.04 15.49
C LEU A 280 9.33 -14.24 15.37
N THR A 281 9.28 -14.89 14.21
CA THR A 281 8.48 -16.11 14.00
C THR A 281 9.00 -17.29 14.81
N LEU A 282 10.33 -17.44 14.97
CA LEU A 282 10.93 -18.45 15.85
C LEU A 282 10.49 -18.26 17.31
N LEU A 283 10.52 -17.02 17.81
CA LEU A 283 10.06 -16.71 19.17
C LEU A 283 8.55 -16.92 19.34
N SER A 284 7.74 -16.53 18.34
CA SER A 284 6.28 -16.72 18.36
C SER A 284 5.88 -18.20 18.35
N ALA A 285 6.54 -19.02 17.53
CA ALA A 285 6.35 -20.46 17.50
C ALA A 285 6.73 -21.12 18.84
N LEU A 286 7.87 -20.70 19.42
CA LEU A 286 8.29 -21.17 20.74
C LEU A 286 7.24 -20.85 21.82
N PHE A 287 6.76 -19.61 21.87
CA PHE A 287 5.73 -19.19 22.83
C PHE A 287 4.41 -19.92 22.63
N THR A 288 4.01 -20.21 21.39
CA THR A 288 2.80 -20.99 21.09
C THR A 288 2.87 -22.39 21.72
N VAL A 289 4.01 -23.08 21.60
CA VAL A 289 4.19 -24.41 22.22
C VAL A 289 4.30 -24.31 23.74
N LEU A 290 5.08 -23.37 24.27
CA LEU A 290 5.26 -23.20 25.72
C LEU A 290 3.96 -22.84 26.44
N PHE A 291 3.15 -21.93 25.88
CA PHE A 291 1.84 -21.61 26.45
C PHE A 291 0.89 -22.80 26.34
N GLY A 292 0.91 -23.56 25.23
CA GLY A 292 0.15 -24.81 25.11
C GLY A 292 0.49 -25.82 26.22
N MET A 293 1.78 -25.99 26.53
CA MET A 293 2.25 -26.82 27.64
C MET A 293 1.88 -26.25 29.02
N MET A 294 1.93 -24.92 29.19
CA MET A 294 1.56 -24.23 30.43
C MET A 294 0.11 -24.52 30.84
N PHE A 295 -0.82 -24.54 29.87
CA PHE A 295 -2.23 -24.88 30.10
C PHE A 295 -2.51 -26.39 30.17
N ARG A 296 -1.47 -27.24 30.05
CA ARG A 296 -1.52 -28.72 30.15
C ARG A 296 -2.50 -29.40 29.19
N PHE A 297 -2.48 -28.99 27.93
CA PHE A 297 -3.23 -29.70 26.90
C PHE A 297 -2.55 -31.01 26.49
N ASP A 298 -3.33 -32.10 26.41
CA ASP A 298 -2.84 -33.42 26.03
C ASP A 298 -2.16 -33.42 24.65
N PHE A 299 -2.68 -32.61 23.71
CA PHE A 299 -2.06 -32.36 22.40
C PHE A 299 -0.61 -31.89 22.49
N PHE A 300 -0.28 -30.99 23.45
CA PHE A 300 1.05 -30.42 23.61
C PHE A 300 1.96 -31.25 24.52
N LEU A 301 1.38 -32.06 25.41
CA LEU A 301 2.12 -32.90 26.35
C LEU A 301 2.49 -34.26 25.78
N ASN A 302 1.60 -34.88 25.01
CA ASN A 302 1.80 -36.25 24.50
C ASN A 302 2.57 -36.24 23.17
N ASN A 303 2.37 -35.26 22.30
CA ASN A 303 3.18 -35.11 21.09
C ASN A 303 4.57 -34.58 21.43
N SER A 304 5.60 -35.03 20.68
CA SER A 304 6.96 -34.56 20.88
C SER A 304 7.09 -33.04 20.66
N PHE A 305 7.75 -32.34 21.61
CA PHE A 305 8.04 -30.91 21.52
C PHE A 305 8.65 -30.50 20.17
N GLY A 306 9.62 -31.28 19.67
CA GLY A 306 10.30 -30.99 18.41
C GLY A 306 9.35 -31.00 17.20
N ILE A 307 8.36 -31.90 17.19
CA ILE A 307 7.37 -31.99 16.12
C ILE A 307 6.50 -30.74 16.10
N LEU A 308 5.97 -30.35 17.28
CA LEU A 308 5.11 -29.20 17.41
C LEU A 308 5.85 -27.90 17.08
N PHE A 309 7.03 -27.71 17.68
CA PHE A 309 7.84 -26.51 17.47
C PHE A 309 8.18 -26.31 15.98
N ILE A 310 8.66 -27.36 15.30
CA ILE A 310 8.99 -27.28 13.87
C ILE A 310 7.74 -27.05 13.02
N LEU A 311 6.60 -27.67 13.35
CA LEU A 311 5.35 -27.45 12.62
C LEU A 311 4.92 -25.97 12.69
N PHE A 312 4.81 -25.40 13.89
CA PHE A 312 4.41 -24.01 14.07
C PHE A 312 5.43 -23.04 13.46
N PHE A 313 6.73 -23.32 13.62
CA PHE A 313 7.79 -22.49 13.04
C PHE A 313 7.74 -22.50 11.50
N LEU A 314 7.70 -23.68 10.88
CA LEU A 314 7.64 -23.80 9.41
C LEU A 314 6.35 -23.21 8.83
N PHE A 315 5.21 -23.36 9.52
CA PHE A 315 3.95 -22.73 9.10
C PHE A 315 4.06 -21.20 9.12
N GLN A 316 4.54 -20.62 10.22
CA GLN A 316 4.71 -19.16 10.32
C GLN A 316 5.77 -18.64 9.33
N LEU A 317 6.86 -19.39 9.10
CA LEU A 317 7.88 -19.06 8.10
C LEU A 317 7.30 -19.09 6.68
N ASN A 318 6.46 -20.07 6.36
CA ASN A 318 5.77 -20.14 5.08
C ASN A 318 4.79 -18.97 4.88
N MET A 319 4.03 -18.62 5.92
CA MET A 319 3.19 -17.41 5.92
C MET A 319 4.01 -16.13 5.69
N LEU A 320 5.24 -16.05 6.22
CA LEU A 320 6.17 -14.95 5.95
C LEU A 320 6.57 -14.89 4.47
N GLY A 321 6.93 -16.02 3.86
CA GLY A 321 7.20 -16.09 2.41
C GLY A 321 6.00 -15.62 1.58
N PHE A 322 4.80 -16.04 1.96
CA PHE A 322 3.55 -15.62 1.33
C PHE A 322 3.28 -14.11 1.54
N ALA A 323 3.60 -13.55 2.71
CA ALA A 323 3.48 -12.11 3.00
C ALA A 323 4.38 -11.27 2.08
N PHE A 324 5.63 -11.68 1.88
CA PHE A 324 6.53 -11.02 0.93
C PHE A 324 5.94 -11.00 -0.48
N MET A 325 5.38 -12.13 -0.93
CA MET A 325 4.74 -12.20 -2.25
C MET A 325 3.50 -11.29 -2.35
N ILE A 326 2.63 -11.26 -1.34
CA ILE A 326 1.44 -10.38 -1.37
C ILE A 326 1.85 -8.90 -1.36
N SER A 327 2.90 -8.54 -0.61
CA SER A 327 3.40 -7.15 -0.51
C SER A 327 3.81 -6.57 -1.88
N THR A 328 4.18 -7.39 -2.87
CA THR A 328 4.53 -6.90 -4.21
C THR A 328 3.32 -6.35 -4.95
N PHE A 329 2.12 -6.89 -4.70
CA PHE A 329 0.86 -6.47 -5.34
C PHE A 329 0.16 -5.32 -4.63
N VAL A 330 0.50 -5.07 -3.37
CA VAL A 330 -0.08 -3.97 -2.59
C VAL A 330 0.76 -2.70 -2.77
N ALA A 331 0.10 -1.59 -3.08
CA ALA A 331 0.76 -0.30 -3.29
C ALA A 331 0.66 0.65 -2.09
N LYS A 332 -0.40 0.52 -1.27
CA LYS A 332 -0.68 1.40 -0.12
C LYS A 332 -0.74 0.60 1.18
N ALA A 333 -0.12 1.08 2.24
CA ALA A 333 -0.09 0.40 3.54
C ALA A 333 -1.48 0.25 4.15
N ALA A 334 -2.36 1.25 3.95
CA ALA A 334 -3.76 1.18 4.41
C ALA A 334 -4.54 0.02 3.78
N SER A 335 -4.20 -0.41 2.56
CA SER A 335 -4.84 -1.55 1.90
C SER A 335 -4.26 -2.89 2.33
N ALA A 336 -3.05 -2.92 2.88
CA ALA A 336 -2.37 -4.15 3.31
C ALA A 336 -3.16 -4.88 4.40
N THR A 337 -3.73 -4.15 5.35
CA THR A 337 -4.54 -4.72 6.44
C THR A 337 -5.81 -5.38 5.90
N THR A 338 -6.54 -4.71 5.00
CA THR A 338 -7.75 -5.25 4.37
C THR A 338 -7.45 -6.52 3.57
N VAL A 339 -6.36 -6.54 2.80
CA VAL A 339 -5.92 -7.73 2.05
C VAL A 339 -5.56 -8.86 3.02
N GLY A 340 -4.86 -8.55 4.12
CA GLY A 340 -4.53 -9.52 5.15
C GLY A 340 -5.77 -10.16 5.80
N PHE A 341 -6.78 -9.36 6.15
CA PHE A 341 -8.04 -9.87 6.69
C PHE A 341 -8.85 -10.68 5.66
N ALA A 342 -8.83 -10.30 4.38
CA ALA A 342 -9.48 -11.11 3.34
C ALA A 342 -8.82 -12.49 3.22
N ILE A 343 -7.48 -12.55 3.26
CA ILE A 343 -6.72 -13.80 3.29
C ILE A 343 -7.02 -14.61 4.55
N PHE A 344 -7.23 -13.97 5.71
CA PHE A 344 -7.67 -14.66 6.92
C PHE A 344 -9.01 -15.36 6.74
N ILE A 345 -10.00 -14.65 6.19
CA ILE A 345 -11.35 -15.21 5.97
C ILE A 345 -11.28 -16.39 5.00
N ILE A 346 -10.53 -16.26 3.90
CA ILE A 346 -10.29 -17.36 2.95
C ILE A 346 -9.56 -18.52 3.64
N GLY A 347 -8.54 -18.22 4.45
CA GLY A 347 -7.83 -19.16 5.32
C GLY A 347 -8.77 -19.96 6.22
N PHE A 348 -9.61 -19.27 6.96
CA PHE A 348 -10.59 -19.88 7.86
C PHE A 348 -11.56 -20.80 7.11
N LEU A 349 -12.15 -20.33 6.01
CA LEU A 349 -13.10 -21.13 5.22
C LEU A 349 -12.45 -22.38 4.62
N THR A 350 -11.25 -22.26 4.08
CA THR A 350 -10.53 -23.38 3.45
C THR A 350 -9.96 -24.37 4.47
N GLN A 351 -9.56 -23.92 5.65
CA GLN A 351 -9.20 -24.79 6.76
C GLN A 351 -10.40 -25.58 7.27
N LEU A 352 -11.58 -24.96 7.37
CA LEU A 352 -12.80 -25.66 7.76
C LEU A 352 -13.12 -26.79 6.79
N VAL A 353 -13.03 -26.54 5.48
CA VAL A 353 -13.17 -27.58 4.43
C VAL A 353 -12.13 -28.71 4.61
N THR A 354 -10.91 -28.36 5.01
CA THR A 354 -9.84 -29.33 5.28
C THR A 354 -10.13 -30.21 6.49
N THR A 355 -10.65 -29.63 7.57
CA THR A 355 -11.06 -30.37 8.77
C THR A 355 -12.20 -31.35 8.48
N PHE A 356 -13.07 -31.05 7.52
CA PHE A 356 -14.12 -31.97 7.05
C PHE A 356 -13.64 -33.07 6.10
N GLY A 357 -12.33 -33.17 5.83
CA GLY A 357 -11.72 -34.31 5.13
C GLY A 357 -11.38 -34.07 3.66
N PHE A 358 -11.69 -32.92 3.07
CA PHE A 358 -11.29 -32.59 1.70
C PHE A 358 -9.92 -31.88 1.67
N PRO A 359 -8.98 -32.20 0.76
CA PRO A 359 -8.90 -33.33 -0.17
C PRO A 359 -8.01 -34.48 0.35
N TYR A 360 -7.67 -34.50 1.64
CA TYR A 360 -6.72 -35.46 2.23
C TYR A 360 -7.37 -36.79 2.62
N SER A 361 -8.23 -37.32 1.76
CA SER A 361 -8.87 -38.63 1.87
C SER A 361 -8.70 -39.43 0.59
N ASN A 362 -8.82 -40.76 0.68
CA ASN A 362 -8.57 -41.67 -0.45
C ASN A 362 -9.61 -41.53 -1.57
N THR A 363 -10.66 -40.74 -1.32
CA THR A 363 -11.74 -40.43 -2.26
C THR A 363 -11.34 -39.39 -3.30
N TYR A 364 -10.24 -38.65 -3.11
CA TYR A 364 -9.85 -37.54 -3.99
C TYR A 364 -8.52 -37.79 -4.67
N GLU A 365 -8.44 -37.41 -5.94
CA GLU A 365 -7.23 -37.49 -6.75
C GLU A 365 -6.09 -36.62 -6.22
N ALA A 366 -4.85 -37.04 -6.46
CA ALA A 366 -3.64 -36.35 -5.98
C ALA A 366 -3.55 -34.88 -6.44
N TYR A 367 -4.10 -34.56 -7.62
CA TYR A 367 -4.12 -33.20 -8.18
C TYR A 367 -4.84 -32.19 -7.27
N TYR A 368 -6.00 -32.56 -6.72
CA TYR A 368 -6.75 -31.69 -5.81
C TYR A 368 -5.93 -31.41 -4.54
N ARG A 369 -5.25 -32.43 -4.00
CA ARG A 369 -4.31 -32.28 -2.88
C ARG A 369 -3.18 -31.32 -3.20
N THR A 370 -2.53 -31.47 -4.35
CA THR A 370 -1.41 -30.61 -4.75
C THR A 370 -1.83 -29.15 -4.83
N ILE A 371 -2.95 -28.84 -5.50
CA ILE A 371 -3.45 -27.46 -5.60
C ILE A 371 -3.80 -26.89 -4.23
N TRP A 372 -4.53 -27.67 -3.43
CA TRP A 372 -4.98 -27.25 -2.11
C TRP A 372 -3.81 -26.99 -1.15
N SER A 373 -2.70 -27.73 -1.33
CA SER A 373 -1.49 -27.66 -0.51
C SER A 373 -0.63 -26.42 -0.78
N PHE A 374 -0.80 -25.72 -1.92
CA PHE A 374 -0.07 -24.46 -2.15
C PHE A 374 -0.47 -23.38 -1.14
N PHE A 375 -1.71 -23.42 -0.64
CA PHE A 375 -2.18 -22.45 0.35
C PHE A 375 -1.77 -22.89 1.77
N PRO A 376 -0.86 -22.17 2.45
CA PRO A 376 -0.24 -22.64 3.70
C PRO A 376 -1.23 -23.01 4.83
N PRO A 377 -2.35 -22.30 5.05
CA PRO A 377 -3.31 -22.65 6.09
C PRO A 377 -3.88 -24.07 5.98
N ASN A 378 -4.06 -24.57 4.75
CA ASN A 378 -4.67 -25.88 4.51
C ASN A 378 -3.76 -27.03 4.93
N VAL A 379 -2.48 -26.98 4.52
CA VAL A 379 -1.47 -27.97 4.90
C VAL A 379 -1.29 -28.00 6.43
N PHE A 380 -1.32 -26.82 7.05
CA PHE A 380 -1.24 -26.69 8.50
C PHE A 380 -2.47 -27.27 9.23
N ALA A 381 -3.69 -27.05 8.71
CA ALA A 381 -4.89 -27.66 9.28
C ALA A 381 -4.85 -29.20 9.24
N GLN A 382 -4.36 -29.77 8.13
CA GLN A 382 -4.18 -31.22 8.02
C GLN A 382 -3.15 -31.75 9.05
N ALA A 383 -2.06 -31.01 9.29
CA ALA A 383 -1.07 -31.38 10.30
C ALA A 383 -1.66 -31.41 11.71
N LEU A 384 -2.49 -30.41 12.05
CA LEU A 384 -3.19 -30.36 13.33
C LEU A 384 -4.21 -31.49 13.47
N ASN A 385 -4.88 -31.88 12.38
CA ASN A 385 -5.82 -33.00 12.38
C ASN A 385 -5.10 -34.33 12.70
N ILE A 386 -3.99 -34.62 12.01
CA ILE A 386 -3.18 -35.83 12.25
C ILE A 386 -2.68 -35.88 13.71
N LEU A 387 -2.10 -34.77 14.20
CA LEU A 387 -1.58 -34.69 15.57
C LEU A 387 -2.68 -34.69 16.64
N GLY A 388 -3.85 -34.16 16.30
CA GLY A 388 -5.02 -34.13 17.17
C GLY A 388 -5.65 -35.51 17.34
N LYS A 389 -5.82 -36.26 16.25
CA LYS A 389 -6.28 -37.66 16.25
C LYS A 389 -5.36 -38.56 17.06
N ALA A 390 -4.05 -38.37 16.94
CA ALA A 390 -3.05 -39.11 17.71
C ALA A 390 -3.08 -38.85 19.23
N THR A 391 -3.93 -37.93 19.69
CA THR A 391 -4.14 -37.60 21.11
C THR A 391 -5.62 -37.56 21.47
N ALA A 392 -6.48 -38.24 20.70
CA ALA A 392 -7.94 -38.15 20.85
C ALA A 392 -8.43 -38.85 22.13
N THR A 393 -7.79 -39.94 22.53
CA THR A 393 -8.13 -40.69 23.74
C THR A 393 -7.07 -40.54 24.84
N PRO A 394 -7.43 -40.68 26.13
CA PRO A 394 -6.47 -40.60 27.23
C PRO A 394 -5.37 -41.66 27.24
N GLU A 395 -5.56 -42.78 26.52
CA GLU A 395 -4.56 -43.85 26.40
C GLU A 395 -3.58 -43.61 25.22
N ASP A 396 -3.87 -42.63 24.35
CA ASP A 396 -3.02 -42.31 23.20
C ASP A 396 -1.75 -41.56 23.62
N LYS A 397 -0.61 -42.14 23.25
CA LYS A 397 0.72 -41.62 23.60
C LYS A 397 1.22 -40.48 22.69
N GLY A 398 0.41 -40.02 21.72
CA GLY A 398 0.84 -39.01 20.74
C GLY A 398 1.88 -39.53 19.73
N ILE A 399 2.35 -38.63 18.87
CA ILE A 399 3.39 -38.92 17.86
C ILE A 399 4.77 -38.58 18.44
N SER A 400 5.66 -39.59 18.47
CA SER A 400 7.07 -39.39 18.79
C SER A 400 7.90 -39.00 17.56
N TRP A 401 9.08 -38.41 17.78
CA TRP A 401 9.97 -37.95 16.69
C TRP A 401 10.30 -39.03 15.65
N ASN A 402 10.44 -40.28 16.09
CA ASN A 402 10.78 -41.42 15.22
C ASN A 402 9.58 -41.89 14.39
N GLN A 403 8.35 -41.66 14.86
CA GLN A 403 7.11 -42.09 14.22
C GLN A 403 6.55 -41.06 13.23
N ARG A 404 7.19 -39.90 13.04
CA ARG A 404 6.71 -38.84 12.15
C ARG A 404 6.61 -39.25 10.67
N LYS A 405 7.40 -40.24 10.26
CA LYS A 405 7.50 -40.76 8.88
C LYS A 405 6.56 -41.93 8.62
N THR A 406 5.95 -42.47 9.66
CA THR A 406 5.13 -43.67 9.57
C THR A 406 3.68 -43.30 9.77
N CYS A 407 2.82 -43.83 8.91
CA CYS A 407 1.39 -43.87 9.13
C CYS A 407 1.08 -44.70 10.39
N GLN A 408 0.13 -44.23 11.21
CA GLN A 408 -0.24 -44.98 12.41
C GLN A 408 -1.03 -46.24 12.05
N SER A 409 -0.80 -47.32 12.80
CA SER A 409 -1.35 -48.65 12.52
C SER A 409 -2.89 -48.76 12.55
N PHE A 410 -3.58 -47.74 13.06
CA PHE A 410 -5.04 -47.69 13.17
C PHE A 410 -5.72 -46.91 12.02
N GLU A 411 -4.95 -46.22 11.16
CA GLU A 411 -5.48 -45.53 9.98
C GLU A 411 -5.24 -46.37 8.71
N THR A 412 -6.29 -46.97 8.16
CA THR A 412 -6.26 -47.66 6.86
C THR A 412 -6.05 -46.71 5.67
N ASP A 413 -6.30 -45.41 5.86
CA ASP A 413 -6.30 -44.37 4.82
C ASP A 413 -5.26 -43.26 5.08
N CYS A 414 -4.02 -43.62 5.39
CA CYS A 414 -2.95 -42.63 5.59
C CYS A 414 -2.32 -42.19 4.26
N ILE A 415 -2.52 -40.92 3.92
CA ILE A 415 -2.22 -40.35 2.59
C ILE A 415 -1.05 -39.35 2.61
N ILE A 416 -0.84 -38.72 3.76
CA ILE A 416 0.20 -37.71 3.96
C ILE A 416 0.74 -37.83 5.40
N THR A 417 2.06 -37.88 5.54
CA THR A 417 2.73 -37.95 6.84
C THR A 417 3.13 -36.56 7.34
N VAL A 418 3.53 -36.46 8.61
CA VAL A 418 4.03 -35.19 9.19
C VAL A 418 5.33 -34.74 8.49
N ASP A 419 6.18 -35.67 8.06
CA ASP A 419 7.40 -35.38 7.31
C ASP A 419 7.09 -34.77 5.92
N ASP A 420 6.08 -35.31 5.22
CA ASP A 420 5.61 -34.76 3.94
C ASP A 420 5.07 -33.33 4.09
N ILE A 421 4.37 -33.07 5.19
CA ILE A 421 3.87 -31.73 5.54
C ILE A 421 5.03 -30.74 5.74
N TYR A 422 6.12 -31.15 6.41
CA TYR A 422 7.32 -30.31 6.54
C TYR A 422 7.95 -30.00 5.19
N ILE A 423 8.07 -31.01 4.33
CA ILE A 423 8.60 -30.84 2.96
C ILE A 423 7.73 -29.85 2.18
N TRP A 424 6.41 -29.97 2.28
CA TRP A 424 5.46 -29.02 1.65
C TRP A 424 5.67 -27.60 2.17
N LEU A 425 5.67 -27.39 3.49
CA LEU A 425 5.83 -26.06 4.09
C LEU A 425 7.16 -25.40 3.67
N ILE A 426 8.26 -26.14 3.70
CA ILE A 426 9.59 -25.66 3.26
C ILE A 426 9.58 -25.33 1.76
N SER A 427 9.06 -26.23 0.93
CA SER A 427 9.04 -26.05 -0.52
C SER A 427 8.20 -24.85 -0.94
N THR A 428 7.01 -24.69 -0.34
CA THR A 428 6.14 -23.54 -0.62
C THR A 428 6.71 -22.23 -0.09
N PHE A 429 7.45 -22.23 1.03
CA PHE A 429 8.15 -21.04 1.51
C PHE A 429 9.14 -20.52 0.46
N PHE A 430 10.01 -21.39 -0.07
CA PHE A 430 10.96 -21.00 -1.11
C PHE A 430 10.25 -20.58 -2.40
N LEU A 431 9.18 -21.27 -2.80
CA LEU A 431 8.36 -20.88 -3.93
C LEU A 431 7.82 -19.45 -3.78
N TRP A 432 7.17 -19.14 -2.65
CA TRP A 432 6.63 -17.80 -2.41
C TRP A 432 7.71 -16.73 -2.34
N PHE A 433 8.85 -17.04 -1.73
CA PHE A 433 9.97 -16.11 -1.64
C PHE A 433 10.61 -15.82 -3.01
N ILE A 434 10.79 -16.84 -3.85
CA ILE A 434 11.29 -16.68 -5.23
C ILE A 434 10.28 -15.89 -6.06
N LEU A 435 8.97 -16.20 -5.93
CA LEU A 435 7.92 -15.45 -6.59
C LEU A 435 7.87 -13.99 -6.13
N ALA A 436 8.11 -13.72 -4.84
CA ALA A 436 8.20 -12.35 -4.32
C ALA A 436 9.34 -11.58 -5.01
N ILE A 437 10.54 -12.15 -5.06
CA ILE A 437 11.68 -11.51 -5.77
C ILE A 437 11.38 -11.34 -7.26
N TYR A 438 10.72 -12.31 -7.89
CA TYR A 438 10.35 -12.27 -9.30
C TYR A 438 9.34 -11.15 -9.59
N PHE A 439 8.23 -11.11 -8.86
CA PHE A 439 7.17 -10.12 -9.04
C PHE A 439 7.60 -8.70 -8.65
N ASP A 440 8.44 -8.54 -7.63
CA ASP A 440 9.02 -7.25 -7.24
C ASP A 440 9.83 -6.59 -8.38
N ASN A 441 10.42 -7.40 -9.25
CA ASN A 441 11.19 -6.91 -10.41
C ASN A 441 10.33 -6.62 -11.65
N ILE A 442 9.17 -7.27 -11.78
CA ILE A 442 8.33 -7.24 -13.00
C ILE A 442 7.15 -6.29 -12.85
N ILE A 443 6.54 -6.23 -11.67
CA ILE A 443 5.46 -5.30 -11.37
C ILE A 443 6.05 -3.89 -11.36
N PRO A 444 5.39 -2.91 -12.01
CA PRO A 444 5.89 -1.56 -12.07
C PRO A 444 6.04 -1.02 -10.65
N ASN A 445 7.24 -0.52 -10.35
CA ASN A 445 7.46 0.27 -9.15
C ASN A 445 6.61 1.55 -9.20
N VAL A 446 6.52 2.29 -8.09
CA VAL A 446 5.73 3.54 -7.97
C VAL A 446 6.07 4.58 -9.07
N ASN A 447 7.23 4.47 -9.73
CA ASN A 447 7.66 5.31 -10.84
C ASN A 447 7.41 4.70 -12.26
N GLY A 448 6.65 3.59 -12.35
CA GLY A 448 6.21 2.98 -13.61
C GLY A 448 7.20 2.04 -14.30
N VAL A 449 8.41 1.87 -13.77
CA VAL A 449 9.49 1.12 -14.40
C VAL A 449 9.36 -0.39 -14.14
N ARG A 450 9.50 -1.20 -15.20
CA ARG A 450 9.47 -2.69 -15.16
C ARG A 450 10.76 -3.29 -15.71
N LYS A 451 11.26 -4.38 -15.12
CA LYS A 451 12.25 -5.24 -15.79
C LYS A 451 11.54 -6.19 -16.76
N SER A 452 12.27 -6.72 -17.73
CA SER A 452 11.74 -7.72 -18.68
C SER A 452 11.26 -8.97 -17.94
N VAL A 453 10.17 -9.59 -18.42
CA VAL A 453 9.62 -10.84 -17.85
C VAL A 453 10.68 -11.95 -17.78
N PHE A 454 11.57 -12.01 -18.77
CA PHE A 454 12.66 -12.98 -18.83
C PHE A 454 14.01 -12.40 -18.38
N TYR A 455 14.03 -11.43 -17.45
CA TYR A 455 15.28 -10.81 -16.99
C TYR A 455 16.31 -11.84 -16.49
N PHE A 456 15.85 -12.90 -15.83
CA PHE A 456 16.66 -13.99 -15.29
C PHE A 456 17.21 -14.94 -16.36
N LEU A 457 16.79 -14.87 -17.63
CA LEU A 457 17.42 -15.65 -18.71
C LEU A 457 18.53 -14.86 -19.41
N THR A 458 18.67 -13.56 -19.12
CA THR A 458 19.74 -12.77 -19.72
C THR A 458 21.08 -13.08 -19.05
N PRO A 459 22.13 -13.48 -19.80
CA PRO A 459 23.44 -13.77 -19.24
C PRO A 459 24.03 -12.59 -18.47
N SER A 460 23.69 -11.37 -18.88
CA SER A 460 24.09 -10.12 -18.22
C SER A 460 23.56 -9.95 -16.80
N TYR A 461 22.44 -10.61 -16.45
CA TYR A 461 21.88 -10.56 -15.09
C TYR A 461 22.74 -11.37 -14.10
N TRP A 462 23.15 -12.58 -14.50
CA TRP A 462 23.91 -13.49 -13.63
C TRP A 462 25.41 -13.23 -13.61
N THR A 463 25.98 -12.83 -14.75
CA THR A 463 27.44 -12.70 -14.87
C THR A 463 27.97 -11.37 -14.36
N GLY A 464 27.10 -10.38 -14.06
CA GLY A 464 27.49 -9.02 -13.67
C GLY A 464 28.30 -8.25 -14.72
N LYS A 465 28.62 -8.89 -15.86
CA LYS A 465 29.37 -8.31 -16.97
C LYS A 465 28.42 -7.54 -17.89
N GLY A 466 28.31 -6.24 -17.66
CA GLY A 466 28.10 -5.23 -18.70
C GLY A 466 26.91 -5.38 -19.64
N GLY A 467 25.73 -5.79 -19.17
CA GLY A 467 24.51 -5.68 -19.96
C GLY A 467 24.03 -4.23 -20.10
N LYS A 468 23.49 -3.85 -21.26
CA LYS A 468 22.76 -2.58 -21.42
C LYS A 468 21.46 -2.66 -20.64
N MET A 469 21.23 -1.75 -19.71
CA MET A 469 19.94 -1.64 -19.01
C MET A 469 18.83 -1.36 -20.03
N ARG A 470 17.85 -2.26 -20.15
CA ARG A 470 16.67 -2.12 -21.03
C ARG A 470 15.42 -2.27 -20.18
N GLU A 471 14.46 -1.36 -20.39
CA GLU A 471 13.13 -1.45 -19.79
C GLU A 471 12.35 -2.61 -20.40
N GLY A 472 11.65 -3.39 -19.57
CA GLY A 472 10.87 -4.55 -20.01
C GLY A 472 9.53 -4.15 -20.60
N GLY A 473 9.36 -4.32 -21.91
CA GLY A 473 8.04 -4.23 -22.57
C GLY A 473 7.37 -5.60 -22.68
N LEU A 474 6.06 -5.69 -22.42
CA LEU A 474 5.29 -6.93 -22.52
C LEU A 474 5.08 -7.42 -23.97
N CYS A 475 5.37 -6.56 -24.96
CA CYS A 475 5.38 -6.86 -26.39
C CYS A 475 6.14 -5.71 -27.08
N SER A 476 7.40 -5.91 -27.42
CA SER A 476 8.11 -5.04 -28.36
C SER A 476 8.29 -5.77 -29.69
N CYS A 477 7.18 -6.25 -30.27
CA CYS A 477 7.14 -6.83 -31.61
C CYS A 477 6.53 -5.89 -32.66
N PHE A 478 6.32 -4.62 -32.34
CA PHE A 478 5.87 -3.63 -33.33
C PHE A 478 6.76 -2.40 -33.34
N GLY A 479 7.44 -2.22 -34.47
CA GLY A 479 7.93 -0.94 -34.99
C GLY A 479 9.13 -0.36 -34.26
N SER A 480 10.30 -0.43 -34.92
CA SER A 480 11.25 0.67 -34.84
C SER A 480 10.55 1.93 -35.34
N ASN A 481 9.95 2.71 -34.43
CA ASN A 481 9.52 4.06 -34.79
C ASN A 481 10.79 4.82 -35.19
N ARG A 482 10.84 5.24 -36.46
CA ARG A 482 11.84 6.16 -36.98
C ARG A 482 11.92 7.38 -36.03
N PRO A 483 13.10 8.01 -35.86
CA PRO A 483 13.20 9.25 -35.11
C PRO A 483 12.22 10.24 -35.74
N ALA A 484 11.21 10.68 -34.98
CA ALA A 484 10.40 11.82 -35.38
C ALA A 484 11.33 13.04 -35.35
N ASP A 485 11.35 13.76 -36.46
CA ASP A 485 12.31 14.80 -36.83
C ASP A 485 12.74 15.71 -35.66
N ASP A 486 14.06 15.83 -35.50
CA ASP A 486 14.70 16.84 -34.67
C ASP A 486 14.43 18.21 -35.32
N ALA A 487 13.40 18.92 -34.85
CA ALA A 487 13.36 20.37 -35.02
C ALA A 487 14.62 20.94 -34.36
N SER A 488 15.42 21.69 -35.13
CA SER A 488 16.66 22.31 -34.67
C SER A 488 16.43 23.10 -33.38
N PRO A 489 17.31 23.00 -32.36
CA PRO A 489 17.25 23.87 -31.21
C PRO A 489 17.19 25.34 -31.66
N THR A 490 16.25 26.08 -31.10
CA THR A 490 15.97 27.48 -31.50
C THR A 490 17.10 28.43 -31.07
N ASP A 491 17.95 28.03 -30.12
CA ASP A 491 18.96 28.89 -29.50
C ASP A 491 20.41 28.48 -29.86
N GLU A 492 21.22 29.48 -30.19
CA GLU A 492 22.63 29.33 -30.56
C GLU A 492 23.50 28.78 -29.41
N ASP A 493 23.24 29.19 -28.16
CA ASP A 493 24.02 28.73 -27.00
C ASP A 493 23.74 27.23 -26.71
N VAL A 494 22.53 26.75 -27.01
CA VAL A 494 22.19 25.32 -26.93
C VAL A 494 22.77 24.53 -28.11
N LEU A 495 22.75 25.08 -29.32
CA LEU A 495 23.34 24.46 -30.51
C LEU A 495 24.86 24.29 -30.37
N THR A 496 25.54 25.32 -29.87
CA THR A 496 26.99 25.29 -29.63
C THR A 496 27.35 24.23 -28.59
N GLU A 497 26.63 24.18 -27.46
CA GLU A 497 26.78 23.13 -26.45
C GLU A 497 26.51 21.73 -27.04
N GLU A 498 25.42 21.57 -27.81
CA GLU A 498 25.05 20.30 -28.41
C GLU A 498 26.11 19.81 -29.41
N ASN A 499 26.64 20.71 -30.25
CA ASN A 499 27.72 20.39 -31.19
C ASN A 499 29.01 20.01 -30.46
N LEU A 500 29.38 20.75 -29.40
CA LEU A 500 30.54 20.45 -28.58
C LEU A 500 30.43 19.07 -27.93
N VAL A 501 29.26 18.73 -27.36
CA VAL A 501 29.04 17.40 -26.76
C VAL A 501 29.05 16.30 -27.83
N LYS A 502 28.50 16.56 -29.02
CA LYS A 502 28.51 15.61 -30.15
C LYS A 502 29.92 15.34 -30.66
N GLU A 503 30.74 16.37 -30.78
CA GLU A 503 32.16 16.26 -31.18
C GLU A 503 32.95 15.46 -30.15
N GLN A 504 32.82 15.79 -28.86
CA GLN A 504 33.45 15.02 -27.78
C GLN A 504 32.97 13.56 -27.74
N ALA A 505 31.67 13.34 -27.98
CA ALA A 505 31.11 11.99 -28.05
C ALA A 505 31.63 11.20 -29.26
N ALA A 506 31.88 11.86 -30.39
CA ALA A 506 32.46 11.25 -31.60
C ALA A 506 33.95 10.92 -31.42
N GLY A 507 34.71 11.78 -30.74
CA GLY A 507 36.12 11.56 -30.40
C GLY A 507 36.35 10.52 -29.30
N ASN A 508 35.30 10.10 -28.59
CA ASN A 508 35.38 9.24 -27.40
C ASN A 508 36.28 9.80 -26.27
N GLU A 509 36.62 11.08 -26.33
CA GLU A 509 37.39 11.77 -25.31
C GLU A 509 36.48 12.08 -24.11
N VAL A 510 36.92 11.66 -22.92
CA VAL A 510 36.29 12.03 -21.66
C VAL A 510 37.10 13.18 -21.11
N ASP A 511 36.60 14.40 -21.28
CA ASP A 511 37.24 15.60 -20.75
C ASP A 511 37.36 15.48 -19.21
N PRO A 512 38.59 15.56 -18.65
CA PRO A 512 38.78 15.52 -17.21
C PRO A 512 38.15 16.71 -16.48
N GLY A 513 37.73 17.79 -17.15
CA GLY A 513 36.97 18.91 -16.55
C GLY A 513 35.48 18.62 -16.34
N VAL A 514 34.91 17.61 -17.01
CA VAL A 514 33.47 17.35 -17.02
C VAL A 514 33.08 16.31 -15.96
N ALA A 515 32.11 16.64 -15.13
CA ALA A 515 31.54 15.74 -14.12
C ALA A 515 30.46 14.83 -14.72
N VAL A 516 29.55 15.40 -15.52
CA VAL A 516 28.46 14.67 -16.17
C VAL A 516 28.35 15.10 -17.63
N GLN A 517 28.43 14.13 -18.54
CA GLN A 517 28.24 14.34 -19.97
C GLN A 517 26.99 13.60 -20.43
N ILE A 518 25.98 14.36 -20.86
CA ILE A 518 24.69 13.82 -21.31
C ILE A 518 24.71 13.70 -22.84
N ARG A 519 24.59 12.47 -23.36
CA ARG A 519 24.70 12.16 -24.80
C ARG A 519 23.34 11.73 -25.37
N GLY A 520 22.55 12.71 -25.82
CA GLY A 520 21.27 12.48 -26.51
C GLY A 520 20.23 11.74 -25.66
N LEU A 521 20.16 12.07 -24.37
CA LEU A 521 19.32 11.37 -23.40
C LEU A 521 17.83 11.48 -23.78
N ARG A 522 17.18 10.33 -23.99
CA ARG A 522 15.75 10.24 -24.32
C ARG A 522 15.04 9.34 -23.31
N LYS A 523 13.90 9.81 -22.79
CA LYS A 523 12.98 9.01 -21.98
C LYS A 523 11.57 9.13 -22.56
N THR A 524 10.98 7.98 -22.84
CA THR A 524 9.59 7.86 -23.30
C THR A 524 8.89 6.88 -22.38
N TYR A 525 7.80 7.30 -21.77
CA TYR A 525 6.94 6.42 -20.99
C TYR A 525 5.91 5.77 -21.93
N PRO A 526 5.79 4.43 -21.94
CA PRO A 526 4.83 3.74 -22.79
C PRO A 526 3.40 4.12 -22.38
N GLY A 527 2.51 4.21 -23.35
CA GLY A 527 1.09 4.43 -23.09
C GLY A 527 0.48 3.26 -22.29
N SER A 528 -0.41 3.58 -21.36
CA SER A 528 -1.22 2.58 -20.65
C SER A 528 -2.33 2.04 -21.55
N PHE A 529 -2.49 0.72 -21.54
CA PHE A 529 -3.61 0.01 -22.14
C PHE A 529 -4.58 -0.37 -21.03
N ASN A 530 -5.69 0.36 -20.92
CA ASN A 530 -6.71 0.08 -19.91
C ASN A 530 -7.81 -0.79 -20.55
N MET A 531 -7.87 -2.07 -20.15
CA MET A 531 -8.97 -2.97 -20.53
C MET A 531 -10.14 -2.77 -19.57
N GLY A 532 -11.09 -1.92 -19.96
CA GLY A 532 -12.43 -1.91 -19.35
C GLY A 532 -13.36 -2.89 -20.06
N CYS A 533 -14.44 -3.30 -19.38
CA CYS A 533 -15.40 -4.32 -19.83
C CYS A 533 -15.96 -4.10 -21.26
N CYS A 534 -15.97 -2.87 -21.80
CA CYS A 534 -16.54 -2.59 -23.13
C CYS A 534 -15.77 -1.57 -24.01
N LYS A 535 -14.63 -0.99 -23.60
CA LYS A 535 -13.83 -0.06 -24.45
C LYS A 535 -12.33 -0.15 -24.11
N CYS A 536 -11.51 -0.55 -25.09
CA CYS A 536 -10.06 -0.46 -25.00
C CYS A 536 -9.63 0.98 -25.27
N ARG A 537 -9.09 1.70 -24.26
CA ARG A 537 -8.53 3.04 -24.44
C ARG A 537 -7.00 2.93 -24.39
N THR A 538 -6.37 3.05 -25.56
CA THR A 538 -4.91 3.13 -25.67
C THR A 538 -4.49 4.59 -25.54
N THR A 539 -3.69 4.91 -24.53
CA THR A 539 -3.08 6.24 -24.41
C THR A 539 -1.83 6.34 -25.30
N LYS A 540 -1.59 7.52 -25.90
CA LYS A 540 -0.38 7.76 -26.69
C LYS A 540 0.86 7.69 -25.77
N PRO A 541 2.02 7.22 -26.27
CA PRO A 541 3.27 7.25 -25.51
C PRO A 541 3.66 8.70 -25.17
N PHE A 542 4.11 8.92 -23.94
CA PHE A 542 4.47 10.25 -23.44
C PHE A 542 5.99 10.43 -23.46
N HIS A 543 6.47 11.35 -24.30
CA HIS A 543 7.89 11.69 -24.41
C HIS A 543 8.26 12.75 -23.36
N SER A 544 8.86 12.32 -22.26
CA SER A 544 9.24 13.20 -21.15
C SER A 544 10.56 13.91 -21.37
N VAL A 545 11.53 13.27 -22.05
CA VAL A 545 12.82 13.86 -22.42
C VAL A 545 13.13 13.52 -23.88
N LYS A 546 13.33 14.55 -24.71
CA LYS A 546 13.40 14.49 -26.17
C LYS A 546 14.81 14.73 -26.71
N GLY A 547 15.84 14.11 -26.11
CA GLY A 547 17.21 14.10 -26.64
C GLY A 547 18.06 15.25 -26.10
N LEU A 548 18.41 15.18 -24.81
CA LEU A 548 19.22 16.20 -24.15
C LEU A 548 20.73 15.99 -24.41
N TRP A 549 21.43 17.06 -24.76
CA TRP A 549 22.89 17.12 -24.97
C TRP A 549 23.47 18.26 -24.15
N VAL A 550 24.18 17.95 -23.05
CA VAL A 550 24.73 18.96 -22.12
C VAL A 550 25.96 18.39 -21.41
N ASN A 551 26.97 19.23 -21.21
CA ASN A 551 28.07 18.99 -20.29
C ASN A 551 27.88 19.74 -18.98
N LEU A 552 28.15 19.05 -17.87
CA LEU A 552 28.15 19.62 -16.53
C LEU A 552 29.58 19.55 -15.99
N GLU A 553 30.14 20.71 -15.72
CA GLU A 553 31.52 20.85 -15.26
C GLU A 553 31.69 20.42 -13.80
N LYS A 554 32.94 20.14 -13.42
CA LYS A 554 33.32 19.91 -12.02
C LYS A 554 33.29 21.22 -11.26
N ASP A 555 33.08 21.13 -9.95
CA ASP A 555 33.09 22.27 -9.02
C ASP A 555 32.09 23.40 -9.36
N GLN A 556 31.03 23.06 -10.12
CA GLN A 556 29.99 23.98 -10.54
C GLN A 556 28.60 23.54 -10.03
N LEU A 557 27.75 24.51 -9.69
CA LEU A 557 26.33 24.30 -9.47
C LEU A 557 25.56 24.55 -10.77
N PHE A 558 25.08 23.46 -11.37
CA PHE A 558 24.23 23.48 -12.55
C PHE A 558 22.76 23.41 -12.16
N CYS A 559 21.98 24.43 -12.53
CA CYS A 559 20.56 24.51 -12.24
C CYS A 559 19.72 24.21 -13.48
N LEU A 560 18.84 23.21 -13.38
CA LEU A 560 17.84 22.89 -14.39
C LEU A 560 16.48 23.49 -13.98
N LEU A 561 16.15 24.62 -14.60
CA LEU A 561 14.93 25.38 -14.39
C LEU A 561 13.88 24.99 -15.44
N GLY A 562 12.59 25.03 -15.09
CA GLY A 562 11.53 24.58 -16.00
C GLY A 562 10.17 24.56 -15.31
N PRO A 563 9.04 24.67 -16.04
CA PRO A 563 7.72 24.50 -15.43
C PRO A 563 7.48 23.04 -15.01
N ASN A 564 6.37 22.80 -14.31
CA ASN A 564 5.94 21.45 -14.00
C ASN A 564 5.67 20.66 -15.28
N GLY A 565 6.11 19.40 -15.32
CA GLY A 565 6.01 18.56 -16.53
C GLY A 565 7.05 18.85 -17.62
N ALA A 566 8.02 19.74 -17.40
CA ALA A 566 9.09 20.01 -18.38
C ALA A 566 10.06 18.82 -18.62
N GLY A 567 10.14 17.88 -17.67
CA GLY A 567 11.04 16.71 -17.73
C GLY A 567 12.17 16.71 -16.70
N LYS A 568 12.33 17.77 -15.89
CA LYS A 568 13.38 17.97 -14.86
C LYS A 568 13.65 16.74 -13.98
N THR A 569 12.67 16.34 -13.17
CA THR A 569 12.76 15.18 -12.28
C THR A 569 12.98 13.87 -13.04
N THR A 570 12.47 13.76 -14.28
CA THR A 570 12.73 12.57 -15.12
C THR A 570 14.18 12.51 -15.57
N THR A 571 14.79 13.64 -15.93
CA THR A 571 16.22 13.73 -16.26
C THR A 571 17.08 13.29 -15.07
N ILE A 572 16.85 13.84 -13.87
CA ILE A 572 17.58 13.41 -12.66
C ILE A 572 17.33 11.92 -12.35
N SER A 573 16.08 11.45 -12.46
CA SER A 573 15.75 10.03 -12.22
C SER A 573 16.47 9.08 -13.19
N CYS A 574 16.72 9.54 -14.43
CA CYS A 574 17.51 8.81 -15.40
C CYS A 574 18.99 8.78 -15.02
N LEU A 575 19.57 9.94 -14.66
CA LEU A 575 20.98 10.06 -14.26
C LEU A 575 21.32 9.29 -12.97
N THR A 576 20.37 9.26 -12.02
CA THR A 576 20.50 8.54 -10.74
C THR A 576 20.15 7.04 -10.86
N GLY A 577 19.74 6.58 -12.05
CA GLY A 577 19.46 5.16 -12.33
C GLY A 577 18.21 4.62 -11.62
N ILE A 578 17.31 5.50 -11.17
CA ILE A 578 15.96 5.13 -10.69
C ILE A 578 15.12 4.64 -11.87
N THR A 579 15.21 5.39 -12.97
CA THR A 579 14.46 5.14 -14.19
C THR A 579 15.44 4.80 -15.32
N PRO A 580 15.28 3.66 -16.02
CA PRO A 580 16.14 3.31 -17.13
C PRO A 580 15.88 4.25 -18.31
N ILE A 581 16.96 4.58 -19.01
CA ILE A 581 16.93 5.43 -20.20
C ILE A 581 16.31 4.68 -21.40
N THR A 582 15.51 5.36 -22.21
CA THR A 582 14.91 4.78 -23.43
C THR A 582 15.87 4.88 -24.61
N GLY A 583 16.60 5.99 -24.73
CA GLY A 583 17.59 6.25 -25.77
C GLY A 583 18.70 7.19 -25.28
N GLY A 584 19.80 7.26 -26.03
CA GLY A 584 21.01 7.98 -25.62
C GLY A 584 21.86 7.24 -24.60
N ASP A 585 22.78 7.98 -23.98
CA ASP A 585 23.58 7.57 -22.81
C ASP A 585 23.97 8.80 -21.96
N ALA A 586 24.44 8.58 -20.73
CA ALA A 586 25.04 9.62 -19.90
C ALA A 586 26.28 9.06 -19.21
N LEU A 587 27.38 9.81 -19.26
CA LEU A 587 28.65 9.47 -18.61
C LEU A 587 28.84 10.34 -17.37
N ILE A 588 28.98 9.72 -16.19
CA ILE A 588 29.26 10.41 -14.93
C ILE A 588 30.67 10.01 -14.49
N TYR A 589 31.60 10.97 -14.44
CA TYR A 589 33.03 10.72 -14.21
C TYR A 589 33.59 9.57 -15.06
N GLY A 590 33.21 9.52 -16.35
CA GLY A 590 33.62 8.47 -17.30
C GLY A 590 32.86 7.14 -17.19
N HIS A 591 31.95 6.97 -16.24
CA HIS A 591 31.11 5.77 -16.13
C HIS A 591 29.76 5.96 -16.81
N SER A 592 29.37 5.02 -17.68
CA SER A 592 28.07 5.01 -18.34
C SER A 592 26.94 4.59 -17.38
N VAL A 593 25.87 5.38 -17.35
CA VAL A 593 24.61 5.09 -16.63
C VAL A 593 23.89 3.87 -17.22
N ARG A 594 24.08 3.59 -18.52
CA ARG A 594 23.47 2.44 -19.19
C ARG A 594 24.10 1.10 -18.80
N SER A 595 25.36 1.13 -18.38
CA SER A 595 26.11 -0.04 -17.93
C SER A 595 25.82 -0.35 -16.47
N THR A 596 25.45 -1.59 -16.13
CA THR A 596 25.21 -1.99 -14.73
C THR A 596 26.45 -1.80 -13.85
N ALA A 597 27.64 -2.13 -14.36
CA ALA A 597 28.90 -1.93 -13.66
C ALA A 597 29.22 -0.43 -13.49
N GLY A 598 28.95 0.37 -14.52
CA GLY A 598 29.08 1.82 -14.47
C GLY A 598 28.17 2.42 -13.39
N MET A 599 26.89 2.06 -13.39
CA MET A 599 25.91 2.54 -12.42
C MET A 599 26.29 2.20 -10.97
N SER A 600 26.85 1.02 -10.71
CA SER A 600 27.31 0.66 -9.37
C SER A 600 28.45 1.55 -8.88
N ASN A 601 29.36 1.96 -9.76
CA ASN A 601 30.42 2.92 -9.43
C ASN A 601 29.88 4.33 -9.24
N ILE A 602 28.93 4.75 -10.10
CA ILE A 602 28.25 6.05 -10.01
C ILE A 602 27.56 6.20 -8.65
N ARG A 603 26.78 5.22 -8.21
CA ARG A 603 26.05 5.24 -6.91
C ARG A 603 26.95 5.45 -5.68
N ARG A 604 28.22 5.03 -5.77
CA ARG A 604 29.22 5.26 -4.72
C ARG A 604 29.71 6.72 -4.67
N MET A 605 29.68 7.42 -5.80
CA MET A 605 30.20 8.79 -5.94
C MET A 605 29.11 9.87 -5.88
N ILE A 606 27.83 9.51 -6.04
CA ILE A 606 26.73 10.47 -6.06
C ILE A 606 25.99 10.59 -4.73
N GLY A 607 25.54 11.80 -4.38
CA GLY A 607 24.54 12.07 -3.36
C GLY A 607 23.20 12.43 -4.01
N VAL A 608 22.08 12.00 -3.44
CA VAL A 608 20.75 12.31 -4.01
C VAL A 608 19.78 12.73 -2.91
N CYS A 609 19.19 13.91 -3.08
CA CYS A 609 18.06 14.41 -2.31
C CYS A 609 16.85 14.50 -3.25
N PRO A 610 15.89 13.57 -3.22
CA PRO A 610 14.70 13.62 -4.07
C PRO A 610 13.70 14.66 -3.56
N GLN A 611 12.62 14.87 -4.32
CA GLN A 611 11.56 15.83 -3.95
C GLN A 611 10.88 15.54 -2.60
N PHE A 612 10.66 14.28 -2.25
CA PHE A 612 10.04 13.88 -0.97
C PHE A 612 11.10 13.47 0.07
N ASP A 613 10.81 13.69 1.35
CA ASP A 613 11.73 13.32 2.43
C ASP A 613 11.72 11.81 2.68
N ILE A 614 12.88 11.18 2.53
CA ILE A 614 13.05 9.74 2.64
C ILE A 614 13.46 9.36 4.07
N LEU A 615 12.53 9.54 5.01
CA LEU A 615 12.81 9.37 6.44
C LEU A 615 11.90 8.31 7.06
N TRP A 616 12.43 7.55 8.02
CA TRP A 616 11.63 6.75 8.93
C TRP A 616 11.18 7.63 10.09
N ASP A 617 9.88 7.92 10.18
CA ASP A 617 9.34 8.75 11.27
C ASP A 617 9.69 8.23 12.67
N ALA A 618 9.84 6.90 12.80
CA ALA A 618 10.19 6.26 14.04
C ALA A 618 11.66 6.43 14.44
N LEU A 619 12.61 6.70 13.53
CA LEU A 619 14.06 6.82 13.79
C LEU A 619 14.47 8.27 14.15
N THR A 620 15.57 8.45 14.89
CA THR A 620 16.12 9.78 15.21
C THR A 620 17.02 10.28 14.09
N ALA A 621 17.30 11.59 14.03
CA ALA A 621 18.22 12.12 13.03
C ALA A 621 19.63 11.50 13.13
N LYS A 622 20.13 11.25 14.35
CA LYS A 622 21.40 10.54 14.56
C LYS A 622 21.38 9.13 13.96
N GLU A 623 20.32 8.37 14.20
CA GLU A 623 20.18 7.01 13.66
C GLU A 623 20.10 6.99 12.12
N HIS A 624 19.41 7.97 11.52
CA HIS A 624 19.39 8.11 10.05
C HIS A 624 20.79 8.35 9.51
N MET A 625 21.54 9.28 10.10
CA MET A 625 22.89 9.60 9.65
C MET A 625 23.84 8.42 9.81
N GLU A 626 23.79 7.70 10.94
CA GLU A 626 24.59 6.48 11.14
C GLU A 626 24.22 5.36 10.15
N LEU A 627 22.93 5.21 9.82
CA LEU A 627 22.44 4.24 8.85
C LEU A 627 22.94 4.57 7.43
N PHE A 628 22.71 5.79 6.95
CA PHE A 628 23.12 6.18 5.59
C PHE A 628 24.64 6.27 5.45
N ALA A 629 25.38 6.61 6.52
CA ALA A 629 26.84 6.52 6.55
C ALA A 629 27.33 5.08 6.39
N SER A 630 26.65 4.13 7.05
CA SER A 630 26.93 2.70 6.91
C SER A 630 26.62 2.21 5.49
N ILE A 631 25.52 2.67 4.89
CA ILE A 631 25.13 2.30 3.51
C ILE A 631 26.15 2.80 2.50
N LYS A 632 26.63 4.04 2.66
CA LYS A 632 27.71 4.60 1.83
C LYS A 632 29.04 3.87 1.95
N GLY A 633 29.25 3.12 3.03
CA GLY A 633 30.46 2.34 3.26
C GLY A 633 31.55 3.09 4.00
N LEU A 634 31.19 4.07 4.84
CA LEU A 634 32.14 4.71 5.74
C LEU A 634 32.66 3.69 6.77
N PRO A 635 33.96 3.73 7.14
CA PRO A 635 34.51 2.87 8.18
C PRO A 635 33.76 3.02 9.50
N SER A 636 33.49 1.91 10.19
CA SER A 636 32.66 1.91 11.40
C SER A 636 33.17 2.82 12.53
N SER A 637 34.47 3.13 12.57
CA SER A 637 35.08 4.05 13.54
C SER A 637 34.72 5.52 13.27
N THR A 638 34.57 5.92 12.00
CA THR A 638 34.33 7.32 11.61
C THR A 638 32.86 7.68 11.55
N ILE A 639 31.96 6.70 11.40
CA ILE A 639 30.52 6.92 11.22
C ILE A 639 29.92 7.88 12.25
N LYS A 640 30.20 7.69 13.55
CA LYS A 640 29.62 8.53 14.60
C LYS A 640 30.09 9.98 14.51
N SER A 641 31.39 10.18 14.27
CA SER A 641 31.99 11.51 14.14
C SER A 641 31.45 12.23 12.90
N VAL A 642 31.38 11.55 11.75
CA VAL A 642 30.81 12.10 10.51
C VAL A 642 29.33 12.43 10.68
N ALA A 643 28.56 11.56 11.33
CA ALA A 643 27.14 11.82 11.59
C ALA A 643 26.93 13.08 12.44
N GLU A 644 27.72 13.28 13.49
CA GLU A 644 27.64 14.47 14.36
C GLU A 644 28.08 15.75 13.62
N GLN A 645 29.15 15.66 12.82
CA GLN A 645 29.63 16.78 12.00
C GLN A 645 28.59 17.19 10.94
N SER A 646 28.01 16.23 10.21
CA SER A 646 27.00 16.52 9.21
C SER A 646 25.70 17.08 9.82
N LEU A 647 25.31 16.63 11.03
CA LEU A 647 24.18 17.24 11.75
C LEU A 647 24.46 18.67 12.21
N ALA A 648 25.72 18.99 12.53
CA ALA A 648 26.14 20.34 12.86
C ALA A 648 26.08 21.28 11.64
N GLN A 649 26.54 20.81 10.47
CA GLN A 649 26.47 21.56 9.21
C GLN A 649 25.04 21.98 8.88
N VAL A 650 24.05 21.11 9.09
CA VAL A 650 22.64 21.43 8.81
C VAL A 650 21.90 22.09 9.97
N LYS A 651 22.62 22.53 11.03
CA LYS A 651 22.07 23.16 12.23
C LYS A 651 20.95 22.32 12.90
N LEU A 652 21.17 21.00 13.03
CA LEU A 652 20.26 20.03 13.66
C LEU A 652 20.85 19.32 14.89
N SER A 653 22.02 19.73 15.38
CA SER A 653 22.69 19.08 16.53
C SER A 653 21.83 19.01 17.79
N GLN A 654 21.07 20.06 18.11
CA GLN A 654 20.21 20.10 19.29
C GLN A 654 19.03 19.11 19.18
N ALA A 655 18.55 18.84 17.96
CA ALA A 655 17.46 17.92 17.70
C ALA A 655 17.94 16.50 17.34
N ALA A 656 19.25 16.21 17.37
CA ALA A 656 19.83 14.96 16.86
C ALA A 656 19.20 13.67 17.43
N ASN A 657 18.78 13.71 18.70
CA ASN A 657 18.17 12.57 19.41
C ASN A 657 16.63 12.58 19.37
N VAL A 658 16.02 13.55 18.71
CA VAL A 658 14.57 13.64 18.50
C VAL A 658 14.19 12.80 17.27
N ARG A 659 13.00 12.20 17.31
CA ARG A 659 12.48 11.36 16.21
C ARG A 659 12.11 12.22 15.02
N ALA A 660 12.41 11.72 13.81
CA ALA A 660 12.10 12.41 12.56
C ALA A 660 10.59 12.67 12.40
N GLY A 661 9.72 11.83 12.96
CA GLY A 661 8.27 12.05 12.94
C GLY A 661 7.81 13.34 13.63
N SER A 662 8.59 13.87 14.59
CA SER A 662 8.31 15.12 15.31
C SER A 662 8.95 16.36 14.66
N TYR A 663 9.70 16.18 13.56
CA TYR A 663 10.35 17.29 12.86
C TYR A 663 9.33 18.08 12.04
N SER A 664 9.52 19.42 11.99
CA SER A 664 8.85 20.26 11.00
C SER A 664 9.29 19.87 9.58
N GLY A 665 8.50 20.22 8.56
CA GLY A 665 8.87 19.95 7.16
C GLY A 665 10.26 20.49 6.81
N GLY A 666 10.59 21.70 7.26
CA GLY A 666 11.91 22.29 7.10
C GLY A 666 13.05 21.53 7.77
N MET A 667 12.82 20.95 8.96
CA MET A 667 13.81 20.11 9.65
C MET A 667 13.99 18.76 8.95
N LYS A 668 12.90 18.15 8.46
CA LYS A 668 12.95 16.93 7.64
C LYS A 668 13.76 17.18 6.37
N ARG A 669 13.52 18.31 5.70
CA ARG A 669 14.25 18.67 4.48
C ARG A 669 15.75 18.88 4.71
N ARG A 670 16.12 19.60 5.77
CA ARG A 670 17.53 19.75 6.17
C ARG A 670 18.21 18.42 6.47
N LEU A 671 17.50 17.48 7.09
CA LEU A 671 18.00 16.13 7.32
C LEU A 671 18.17 15.34 6.00
N SER A 672 17.23 15.46 5.06
CA SER A 672 17.33 14.84 3.72
C SER A 672 18.54 15.38 2.93
N VAL A 673 18.81 16.69 3.00
CA VAL A 673 20.00 17.31 2.40
C VAL A 673 21.27 16.79 3.09
N ALA A 674 21.29 16.69 4.42
CA ALA A 674 22.44 16.10 5.15
C ALA A 674 22.74 14.66 4.72
N ILE A 675 21.70 13.85 4.51
CA ILE A 675 21.83 12.47 4.02
C ILE A 675 22.41 12.44 2.60
N ALA A 676 22.05 13.41 1.75
CA ALA A 676 22.61 13.51 0.40
C ALA A 676 24.09 13.89 0.40
N LEU A 677 24.55 14.69 1.36
CA LEU A 677 25.95 15.15 1.47
C LEU A 677 26.87 14.14 2.20
N ILE A 678 26.33 13.05 2.71
CA ILE A 678 27.09 12.11 3.53
C ILE A 678 28.12 11.31 2.71
N GLY A 679 29.32 11.16 3.27
CA GLY A 679 30.42 10.45 2.60
C GLY A 679 31.16 11.27 1.54
N ASP A 680 30.98 12.59 1.53
CA ASP A 680 31.64 13.55 0.63
C ASP A 680 31.51 13.17 -0.86
N PRO A 681 30.27 13.13 -1.39
CA PRO A 681 30.02 12.77 -2.77
C PRO A 681 30.61 13.81 -3.75
N LYS A 682 31.16 13.33 -4.85
CA LYS A 682 31.73 14.17 -5.93
C LYS A 682 30.67 14.86 -6.79
N LEU A 683 29.44 14.33 -6.76
CA LEU A 683 28.30 14.84 -7.51
C LEU A 683 27.04 14.72 -6.66
N VAL A 684 26.28 15.80 -6.51
CA VAL A 684 25.04 15.81 -5.71
C VAL A 684 23.86 16.20 -6.58
N PHE A 685 22.79 15.42 -6.56
CA PHE A 685 21.53 15.74 -7.18
C PHE A 685 20.54 16.23 -6.13
N LEU A 686 20.01 17.43 -6.31
CA LEU A 686 18.99 18.04 -5.45
C LEU A 686 17.74 18.27 -6.27
N ASP A 687 16.70 17.48 -6.02
CA ASP A 687 15.43 17.60 -6.71
C ASP A 687 14.45 18.43 -5.89
N GLU A 688 14.28 19.69 -6.30
CA GLU A 688 13.40 20.68 -5.67
C GLU A 688 13.62 20.78 -4.14
N PRO A 689 14.82 21.18 -3.69
CA PRO A 689 15.19 21.19 -2.27
C PRO A 689 14.36 22.15 -1.42
N THR A 690 13.80 23.22 -1.98
CA THR A 690 13.19 24.28 -1.19
C THR A 690 11.69 24.53 -1.40
N THR A 691 11.05 23.65 -2.17
CA THR A 691 9.60 23.69 -2.41
C THR A 691 8.80 23.57 -1.11
N GLY A 692 7.82 24.46 -0.92
CA GLY A 692 6.90 24.42 0.22
C GLY A 692 7.52 24.80 1.58
N MET A 693 8.74 25.35 1.60
CA MET A 693 9.39 25.85 2.82
C MET A 693 9.14 27.35 3.02
N ASP A 694 9.14 27.77 4.29
CA ASP A 694 9.14 29.19 4.67
C ASP A 694 10.43 29.89 4.21
N PRO A 695 10.39 31.22 3.97
CA PRO A 695 11.55 31.95 3.45
C PRO A 695 12.82 31.84 4.31
N ILE A 696 12.70 31.73 5.64
CA ILE A 696 13.85 31.66 6.55
C ILE A 696 14.52 30.30 6.43
N THR A 697 13.75 29.21 6.50
CA THR A 697 14.28 27.86 6.32
C THR A 697 14.86 27.66 4.92
N ARG A 698 14.24 28.25 3.90
CA ARG A 698 14.77 28.24 2.52
C ARG A 698 16.18 28.82 2.46
N ARG A 699 16.40 30.01 3.03
CA ARG A 699 17.74 30.62 3.11
C ARG A 699 18.75 29.74 3.85
N HIS A 700 18.36 29.11 4.95
CA HIS A 700 19.24 28.19 5.64
C HIS A 700 19.66 26.99 4.77
N VAL A 701 18.77 26.46 3.93
CA VAL A 701 19.11 25.39 2.98
C VAL A 701 20.01 25.91 1.87
N TRP A 702 19.81 27.14 1.39
CA TRP A 702 20.69 27.79 0.43
C TRP A 702 22.12 27.95 0.98
N ASP A 703 22.27 28.42 2.22
CA ASP A 703 23.57 28.52 2.88
C ASP A 703 24.29 27.16 2.93
N ILE A 704 23.55 26.09 3.26
CA ILE A 704 24.09 24.73 3.32
C ILE A 704 24.54 24.27 1.92
N ILE A 705 23.77 24.55 0.87
CA ILE A 705 24.09 24.18 -0.52
C ILE A 705 25.33 24.95 -1.00
N GLU A 706 25.41 26.25 -0.70
CA GLU A 706 26.53 27.10 -1.07
C GLU A 706 27.82 26.68 -0.36
N GLU A 707 27.76 26.39 0.95
CA GLU A 707 28.89 25.79 1.68
C GLU A 707 29.28 24.42 1.10
N ALA A 708 28.28 23.64 0.70
CA ALA A 708 28.46 22.32 0.12
C ALA A 708 29.02 22.37 -1.31
N LYS A 709 28.95 23.48 -2.05
CA LYS A 709 29.39 23.58 -3.44
C LYS A 709 30.91 23.37 -3.62
N LYS A 710 31.71 23.68 -2.60
CA LYS A 710 33.17 23.60 -2.66
C LYS A 710 33.66 22.17 -2.94
N GLY A 711 34.40 21.99 -4.03
CA GLY A 711 35.05 20.72 -4.37
C GLY A 711 34.10 19.62 -4.89
N ARG A 712 32.87 19.99 -5.32
CA ARG A 712 31.89 19.04 -5.86
C ARG A 712 31.00 19.68 -6.92
N ALA A 713 30.52 18.85 -7.84
CA ALA A 713 29.49 19.26 -8.80
C ALA A 713 28.09 19.09 -8.17
N ILE A 714 27.21 20.08 -8.30
CA ILE A 714 25.83 20.02 -7.81
C ILE A 714 24.87 20.21 -8.97
N VAL A 715 23.88 19.34 -9.09
CA VAL A 715 22.79 19.43 -10.07
C VAL A 715 21.51 19.70 -9.30
N LEU A 716 20.99 20.91 -9.47
CA LEU A 716 19.79 21.39 -8.80
C LEU A 716 18.64 21.45 -9.80
N THR A 717 17.51 20.83 -9.52
CA THR A 717 16.24 21.14 -10.21
C THR A 717 15.39 22.01 -9.33
N THR A 718 14.87 23.09 -9.90
CA THR A 718 13.95 23.99 -9.21
C THR A 718 12.92 24.56 -10.18
N HIS A 719 11.84 25.06 -9.62
CA HIS A 719 10.90 25.95 -10.31
C HIS A 719 10.95 27.37 -9.73
N SER A 720 11.78 27.63 -8.71
CA SER A 720 11.99 28.96 -8.14
C SER A 720 13.10 29.68 -8.90
N MET A 721 12.74 30.79 -9.53
CA MET A 721 13.68 31.62 -10.28
C MET A 721 14.68 32.31 -9.35
N GLU A 722 14.24 32.72 -8.16
CA GLU A 722 15.12 33.26 -7.11
C GLU A 722 16.21 32.26 -6.70
N GLU A 723 15.85 30.99 -6.49
CA GLU A 723 16.80 29.94 -6.11
C GLU A 723 17.84 29.70 -7.20
N ALA A 724 17.40 29.67 -8.47
CA ALA A 724 18.31 29.54 -9.60
C ALA A 724 19.25 30.75 -9.72
N ASP A 725 18.72 31.97 -9.57
CA ASP A 725 19.50 33.20 -9.72
C ASP A 725 20.60 33.34 -8.65
N ILE A 726 20.33 32.91 -7.40
CA ILE A 726 21.25 33.07 -6.27
C ILE A 726 22.29 31.96 -6.21
N LEU A 727 21.90 30.69 -6.38
CA LEU A 727 22.79 29.55 -6.09
C LEU A 727 23.60 29.08 -7.30
N SER A 728 23.11 29.31 -8.52
CA SER A 728 23.64 28.62 -9.69
C SER A 728 24.72 29.40 -10.42
N ASP A 729 25.72 28.66 -10.92
CA ASP A 729 26.73 29.21 -11.82
C ASP A 729 26.26 29.15 -13.27
N ARG A 730 25.49 28.10 -13.62
CA ARG A 730 24.96 27.86 -14.96
C ARG A 730 23.52 27.38 -14.86
N ILE A 731 22.65 28.03 -15.60
CA ILE A 731 21.20 27.79 -15.65
C ILE A 731 20.86 27.19 -17.02
N ALA A 732 20.04 26.15 -17.00
CA ALA A 732 19.48 25.52 -18.18
C ALA A 732 17.95 25.57 -18.06
N ILE A 733 17.27 26.22 -19.00
CA ILE A 733 15.80 26.28 -19.02
C ILE A 733 15.25 25.18 -19.91
N MET A 734 14.47 24.28 -19.32
CA MET A 734 13.86 23.13 -19.98
C MET A 734 12.35 23.34 -20.12
N ALA A 735 11.81 23.07 -21.31
CA ALA A 735 10.37 23.11 -21.57
C ALA A 735 9.96 21.97 -22.52
N LYS A 736 8.81 21.33 -22.23
CA LYS A 736 8.20 20.26 -23.04
C LYS A 736 9.18 19.13 -23.45
N GLY A 737 10.11 18.78 -22.56
CA GLY A 737 11.07 17.70 -22.75
C GLY A 737 12.35 18.09 -23.49
N ARG A 738 12.57 19.36 -23.83
CA ARG A 738 13.76 19.88 -24.53
C ARG A 738 14.44 21.00 -23.75
N LEU A 739 15.75 21.13 -23.93
CA LEU A 739 16.51 22.29 -23.47
C LEU A 739 16.24 23.47 -24.43
N ARG A 740 15.93 24.64 -23.88
CA ARG A 740 15.58 25.84 -24.66
C ARG A 740 16.70 26.87 -24.68
N CYS A 741 17.31 27.13 -23.52
CA CYS A 741 18.49 27.98 -23.41
C CYS A 741 19.40 27.48 -22.30
N ILE A 742 20.66 27.88 -22.35
CA ILE A 742 21.68 27.53 -21.37
C ILE A 742 22.66 28.70 -21.21
N GLY A 743 23.03 29.06 -19.98
CA GLY A 743 23.96 30.17 -19.74
C GLY A 743 24.00 30.60 -18.27
N THR A 744 24.80 31.63 -17.98
CA THR A 744 24.76 32.28 -16.66
C THR A 744 23.48 33.12 -16.51
N SER A 745 23.06 33.42 -15.29
CA SER A 745 21.88 34.27 -15.07
C SER A 745 21.96 35.60 -15.82
N ILE A 746 23.13 36.25 -15.79
CA ILE A 746 23.37 37.52 -16.49
C ILE A 746 23.24 37.35 -18.01
N ARG A 747 23.82 36.27 -18.58
CA ARG A 747 23.74 35.99 -20.02
C ARG A 747 22.30 35.74 -20.46
N LEU A 748 21.52 35.00 -19.68
CA LEU A 748 20.12 34.73 -19.98
C LEU A 748 19.25 35.99 -19.89
N LYS A 749 19.45 36.83 -18.86
CA LYS A 749 18.78 38.12 -18.72
C LYS A 749 19.11 39.09 -19.86
N SER A 750 20.39 39.18 -20.24
CA SER A 750 20.81 40.05 -21.34
C SER A 750 20.30 39.59 -22.71
N LYS A 751 20.19 38.27 -22.95
CA LYS A 751 19.82 37.72 -24.26
C LYS A 751 18.30 37.61 -24.46
N PHE A 752 17.57 37.20 -23.43
CA PHE A 752 16.13 36.91 -23.51
C PHE A 752 15.27 37.88 -22.70
N GLY A 753 15.90 38.80 -21.97
CA GLY A 753 15.21 39.87 -21.26
C GLY A 753 14.59 40.86 -22.24
N THR A 754 13.48 41.45 -21.82
CA THR A 754 12.81 42.56 -22.52
C THR A 754 13.56 43.89 -22.41
N GLY A 755 14.72 43.90 -21.72
CA GLY A 755 15.56 45.08 -21.51
C GLY A 755 15.82 45.42 -20.04
N TYR A 756 15.88 46.72 -19.75
CA TYR A 756 15.99 47.27 -18.40
C TYR A 756 14.62 47.70 -17.89
N ILE A 757 14.33 47.43 -16.62
CA ILE A 757 13.11 47.89 -15.96
C ILE A 757 13.47 49.13 -15.15
N ALA A 758 12.87 50.26 -15.49
CA ALA A 758 13.02 51.51 -14.74
C ALA A 758 11.72 51.79 -13.97
N ASN A 759 11.78 51.69 -12.64
CA ASN A 759 10.70 52.09 -11.75
C ASN A 759 10.98 53.51 -11.26
N VAL A 760 10.08 54.43 -11.61
CA VAL A 760 10.15 55.83 -11.21
C VAL A 760 9.07 56.06 -10.16
N ASN A 761 9.48 56.30 -8.91
CA ASN A 761 8.58 56.62 -7.81
C ASN A 761 8.39 58.13 -7.73
N PHE A 762 7.18 58.57 -7.37
CA PHE A 762 6.84 59.99 -7.21
C PHE A 762 6.65 60.35 -5.74
N SER A 763 7.00 61.58 -5.37
CA SER A 763 6.67 62.09 -4.03
C SER A 763 5.17 62.40 -3.96
N GLY A 764 4.42 61.56 -3.25
CA GLY A 764 3.03 61.87 -2.92
C GLY A 764 2.96 63.03 -1.94
N ASN A 765 2.46 64.20 -2.38
CA ASN A 765 2.09 65.28 -1.47
C ASN A 765 0.91 64.82 -0.59
N GLY A 766 1.22 64.23 0.55
CA GLY A 766 0.27 63.98 1.62
C GLY A 766 -0.14 65.30 2.28
N HIS A 767 -1.26 65.87 1.86
CA HIS A 767 -2.24 66.55 2.73
C HIS A 767 -3.43 67.07 1.89
N ALA A 768 -4.41 66.20 1.62
CA ALA A 768 -5.77 66.64 1.34
C ALA A 768 -6.61 66.41 2.59
N GLN A 769 -6.94 67.50 3.29
CA GLN A 769 -7.95 67.52 4.34
C GLN A 769 -9.32 67.16 3.75
N SER A 770 -10.02 66.26 4.44
CA SER A 770 -11.48 66.01 4.49
C SER A 770 -12.33 66.12 3.21
N PRO A 771 -13.16 65.10 2.88
CA PRO A 771 -14.09 65.20 1.76
C PRO A 771 -15.31 66.06 2.16
N ASN A 772 -15.61 67.08 1.35
CA ASN A 772 -16.93 67.72 1.33
C ASN A 772 -17.60 67.44 -0.02
N ILE A 773 -18.59 66.55 0.05
CA ILE A 773 -19.85 66.43 -0.69
C ILE A 773 -20.05 67.41 -1.86
N ASN A 774 -19.94 66.92 -3.10
CA ASN A 774 -20.96 66.97 -4.18
C ASN A 774 -20.36 66.70 -5.58
N GLY A 775 -20.98 65.75 -6.30
CA GLY A 775 -21.26 65.76 -7.75
C GLY A 775 -20.11 65.88 -8.75
N ASP A 776 -19.91 64.80 -9.52
CA ASP A 776 -19.50 64.78 -10.93
C ASP A 776 -18.31 65.66 -11.35
N ALA A 777 -17.10 65.13 -11.16
CA ALA A 777 -15.93 65.49 -11.97
C ALA A 777 -14.90 64.35 -11.93
N GLU A 778 -14.40 63.96 -13.10
CA GLU A 778 -13.20 63.15 -13.26
C GLU A 778 -12.07 63.73 -12.40
N ALA A 779 -11.45 62.91 -11.57
CA ALA A 779 -10.39 63.33 -10.66
C ALA A 779 -9.19 63.89 -11.44
N PRO A 780 -8.56 65.00 -11.00
CA PRO A 780 -7.46 65.62 -11.73
C PRO A 780 -6.22 64.71 -11.74
N VAL A 781 -5.77 64.37 -12.94
CA VAL A 781 -4.51 63.67 -13.22
C VAL A 781 -3.35 64.57 -12.77
N ASN A 782 -2.38 63.98 -12.07
CA ASN A 782 -1.22 64.71 -11.53
C ASN A 782 -0.33 65.15 -12.71
N PRO A 783 -0.08 66.46 -12.96
CA PRO A 783 0.59 66.94 -14.17
C PRO A 783 2.04 66.46 -14.33
N ASN A 784 2.65 66.00 -13.25
CA ASN A 784 4.03 65.50 -13.22
C ASN A 784 4.17 64.07 -13.77
N ILE A 785 3.09 63.27 -13.79
CA ILE A 785 3.11 61.91 -14.33
C ILE A 785 3.10 61.96 -15.87
N GLU A 786 2.28 62.84 -16.44
CA GLU A 786 2.19 63.05 -17.89
C GLU A 786 3.50 63.57 -18.51
N SER A 787 4.22 64.44 -17.78
CA SER A 787 5.50 64.99 -18.23
C SER A 787 6.63 63.96 -18.23
N VAL A 788 6.64 63.03 -17.28
CA VAL A 788 7.58 61.89 -17.29
C VAL A 788 7.25 60.93 -18.43
N LYS A 789 5.96 60.62 -18.68
CA LYS A 789 5.56 59.78 -19.81
C LYS A 789 5.98 60.38 -21.15
N SER A 790 5.73 61.67 -21.37
CA SER A 790 6.12 62.33 -22.62
C SER A 790 7.64 62.37 -22.78
N PHE A 791 8.40 62.54 -21.69
CA PHE A 791 9.86 62.48 -21.71
C PHE A 791 10.40 61.10 -22.12
N PHE A 792 9.87 60.02 -21.53
CA PHE A 792 10.24 58.64 -21.91
C PHE A 792 9.83 58.33 -23.36
N LYS A 793 8.68 58.84 -23.83
CA LYS A 793 8.23 58.68 -25.22
C LYS A 793 9.08 59.47 -26.22
N GLU A 794 9.44 60.71 -25.93
CA GLU A 794 10.23 61.55 -26.85
C GLU A 794 11.69 61.08 -26.97
N ARG A 795 12.31 60.69 -25.84
CA ARG A 795 13.74 60.36 -25.80
C ARG A 795 14.04 58.89 -26.03
N LEU A 796 13.17 58.01 -25.54
CA LEU A 796 13.36 56.58 -25.64
C LEU A 796 12.29 55.88 -26.45
N ASP A 797 11.19 56.53 -26.89
CA ASP A 797 10.08 55.86 -27.60
C ASP A 797 9.61 54.60 -26.83
N VAL A 798 9.32 54.78 -25.54
CA VAL A 798 8.83 53.74 -24.62
C VAL A 798 7.62 54.26 -23.86
N ASP A 799 6.53 53.49 -23.89
CA ASP A 799 5.33 53.72 -23.08
C ASP A 799 5.40 52.94 -21.75
N PRO A 800 4.74 53.43 -20.68
CA PRO A 800 4.76 52.77 -19.38
C PRO A 800 4.02 51.41 -19.44
N LYS A 801 4.64 50.36 -18.87
CA LYS A 801 4.07 49.01 -18.76
C LYS A 801 3.05 48.92 -17.62
N GLU A 802 3.33 49.60 -16.51
CA GLU A 802 2.41 49.73 -15.39
C GLU A 802 2.32 51.19 -14.96
N GLU A 803 1.10 51.63 -14.70
CA GLU A 803 0.79 52.99 -14.26
C GLU A 803 0.05 52.95 -12.93
N SER A 804 0.65 53.56 -11.91
CA SER A 804 0.02 53.84 -10.63
C SER A 804 0.14 55.32 -10.30
N ARG A 805 -0.67 55.81 -9.36
CA ARG A 805 -0.60 57.20 -8.88
C ARG A 805 0.70 57.52 -8.15
N THR A 806 1.47 56.50 -7.75
CA THR A 806 2.68 56.64 -6.94
C THR A 806 3.95 56.21 -7.65
N PHE A 807 3.86 55.45 -8.75
CA PHE A 807 5.02 55.00 -9.52
C PHE A 807 4.66 54.72 -10.98
N LEU A 808 5.65 54.84 -11.87
CA LEU A 808 5.59 54.39 -13.26
C LEU A 808 6.67 53.34 -13.49
N THR A 809 6.30 52.27 -14.20
CA THR A 809 7.23 51.20 -14.58
C THR A 809 7.44 51.22 -16.09
N PHE A 810 8.68 51.42 -16.53
CA PHE A 810 9.08 51.40 -17.94
C PHE A 810 9.95 50.19 -18.25
N VAL A 811 9.75 49.60 -19.43
CA VAL A 811 10.63 48.52 -19.95
C VAL A 811 11.39 49.07 -21.15
N ILE A 812 12.69 49.28 -20.96
CA ILE A 812 13.58 49.90 -21.95
C ILE A 812 14.33 48.81 -22.71
N PRO A 813 14.08 48.60 -24.03
CA PRO A 813 14.74 47.56 -24.82
C PRO A 813 16.27 47.67 -24.84
N HIS A 814 16.96 46.53 -24.92
CA HIS A 814 18.44 46.47 -24.99
C HIS A 814 19.04 47.26 -26.15
N GLU A 815 18.33 47.39 -27.27
CA GLU A 815 18.76 48.21 -28.42
C GLU A 815 18.99 49.69 -28.06
N LYS A 816 18.32 50.17 -27.00
CA LYS A 816 18.40 51.54 -26.51
C LYS A 816 19.42 51.72 -25.37
N GLU A 817 20.17 50.67 -25.01
CA GLU A 817 21.23 50.70 -23.97
C GLU A 817 22.27 51.82 -24.18
N PRO A 818 22.79 52.09 -25.39
CA PRO A 818 23.77 53.16 -25.61
C PRO A 818 23.23 54.57 -25.29
N LEU A 819 21.91 54.74 -25.32
CA LEU A 819 21.23 56.01 -25.05
C LEU A 819 20.97 56.22 -23.55
N LEU A 820 21.03 55.16 -22.74
CA LEU A 820 20.66 55.19 -21.32
C LEU A 820 21.55 56.12 -20.50
N THR A 821 22.87 56.14 -20.74
CA THR A 821 23.79 56.98 -19.96
C THR A 821 23.45 58.46 -20.09
N ARG A 822 23.13 58.91 -21.30
CA ARG A 822 22.72 60.30 -21.56
C ARG A 822 21.30 60.56 -21.05
N PHE A 823 20.39 59.63 -21.28
CA PHE A 823 19.00 59.73 -20.84
C PHE A 823 18.87 59.88 -19.32
N PHE A 824 19.52 59.01 -18.54
CA PHE A 824 19.46 59.07 -17.08
C PHE A 824 20.20 60.28 -16.50
N GLY A 825 21.25 60.78 -17.19
CA GLY A 825 21.86 62.07 -16.84
C GLY A 825 20.87 63.23 -16.98
N GLU A 826 20.18 63.32 -18.11
CA GLU A 826 19.15 64.35 -18.35
C GLU A 826 17.94 64.19 -17.41
N LEU A 827 17.56 62.95 -17.07
CA LEU A 827 16.47 62.66 -16.13
C LEU A 827 16.84 63.07 -14.69
N GLN A 828 18.09 62.86 -14.28
CA GLN A 828 18.59 63.25 -12.97
C GLN A 828 18.69 64.78 -12.82
N ASP A 829 19.13 65.48 -13.87
CA ASP A 829 19.18 66.95 -13.88
C ASP A 829 17.78 67.57 -13.72
N ARG A 830 16.73 66.87 -14.18
CA ARG A 830 15.33 67.33 -14.17
C ARG A 830 14.48 66.62 -13.11
N GLU A 831 15.08 65.89 -12.18
CA GLU A 831 14.39 65.12 -11.13
C GLU A 831 13.43 65.99 -10.28
N ARG A 832 13.87 67.22 -9.94
CA ARG A 832 13.08 68.20 -9.18
C ARG A 832 11.92 68.80 -9.98
N GLU A 833 12.08 68.91 -11.31
CA GLU A 833 11.04 69.40 -12.22
C GLU A 833 9.92 68.35 -12.37
N PHE A 834 10.30 67.08 -12.41
CA PHE A 834 9.38 65.95 -12.55
C PHE A 834 8.81 65.43 -11.22
N GLY A 835 9.28 65.91 -10.06
CA GLY A 835 8.78 65.49 -8.75
C GLY A 835 9.04 64.01 -8.41
N ILE A 836 10.11 63.45 -8.97
CA ILE A 836 10.53 62.07 -8.76
C ILE A 836 11.15 61.94 -7.36
N SER A 837 10.83 60.87 -6.63
CA SER A 837 11.36 60.57 -5.30
C SER A 837 12.49 59.55 -5.31
N ASP A 838 12.41 58.57 -6.19
CA ASP A 838 13.39 57.49 -6.34
C ASP A 838 13.31 56.90 -7.75
N ILE A 839 14.46 56.51 -8.30
CA ILE A 839 14.56 55.83 -9.60
C ILE A 839 15.31 54.52 -9.39
N GLN A 840 14.60 53.41 -9.59
CA GLN A 840 15.20 52.08 -9.52
C GLN A 840 15.37 51.51 -10.92
N LEU A 841 16.62 51.33 -11.32
CA LEU A 841 16.96 50.63 -12.55
C LEU A 841 17.32 49.18 -12.22
N GLY A 842 16.50 48.25 -12.69
CA GLY A 842 16.73 46.82 -12.62
C GLY A 842 17.01 46.23 -13.98
N LEU A 843 17.77 45.14 -14.01
CA LEU A 843 17.71 44.20 -15.13
C LEU A 843 16.39 43.43 -15.05
N THR A 844 15.90 42.98 -16.20
CA THR A 844 14.80 42.01 -16.25
C THR A 844 15.08 40.82 -15.35
N THR A 845 14.04 40.39 -14.63
CA THR A 845 14.15 39.26 -13.71
C THR A 845 14.29 37.97 -14.51
N LEU A 846 14.89 36.95 -13.90
CA LEU A 846 14.95 35.61 -14.50
C LEU A 846 13.52 35.04 -14.70
N GLU A 847 12.55 35.53 -13.93
CA GLU A 847 11.14 35.20 -14.02
C GLU A 847 10.51 35.68 -15.32
N GLU A 848 10.78 36.92 -15.74
CA GLU A 848 10.29 37.45 -17.04
C GLU A 848 10.92 36.69 -18.22
N VAL A 849 12.24 36.44 -18.15
CA VAL A 849 12.95 35.60 -19.15
C VAL A 849 12.30 34.22 -19.26
N PHE A 850 12.02 33.60 -18.11
CA PHE A 850 11.41 32.28 -18.06
C PHE A 850 10.00 32.27 -18.64
N LEU A 851 9.16 33.26 -18.32
CA LEU A 851 7.80 33.36 -18.84
C LEU A 851 7.78 33.52 -20.36
N ASN A 852 8.68 34.34 -20.90
CA ASN A 852 8.82 34.52 -22.35
C ASN A 852 9.21 33.22 -23.05
N ILE A 853 10.21 32.51 -22.52
CA ILE A 853 10.69 31.23 -23.10
C ILE A 853 9.62 30.13 -22.94
N ALA A 854 8.94 30.08 -21.80
CA ALA A 854 7.86 29.13 -21.57
C ALA A 854 6.68 29.36 -22.52
N LYS A 855 6.29 30.63 -22.73
CA LYS A 855 5.24 31.03 -23.69
C LYS A 855 5.60 30.63 -25.11
N GLN A 856 6.83 30.93 -25.55
CA GLN A 856 7.33 30.53 -26.87
C GLN A 856 7.37 29.00 -27.03
N ALA A 857 7.85 28.29 -26.02
CA ALA A 857 7.91 26.83 -26.06
C ALA A 857 6.54 26.17 -26.10
N GLU A 858 5.54 26.74 -25.43
CA GLU A 858 4.17 26.24 -25.46
C GLU A 858 3.51 26.50 -26.82
N LEU A 859 3.71 27.69 -27.38
CA LEU A 859 3.24 28.06 -28.72
C LEU A 859 3.74 27.06 -29.76
N GLU A 860 5.06 26.86 -29.84
CA GLU A 860 5.69 25.90 -30.76
C GLU A 860 5.16 24.47 -30.56
N SER A 861 4.98 24.04 -29.31
CA SER A 861 4.47 22.70 -29.02
C SER A 861 3.03 22.52 -29.47
N SER A 862 2.21 23.57 -29.32
CA SER A 862 0.81 23.58 -29.71
C SER A 862 0.65 23.57 -31.23
N THR A 863 1.51 24.31 -31.94
CA THR A 863 1.61 24.27 -33.40
C THR A 863 2.02 22.89 -33.90
N ALA A 864 2.97 22.22 -33.22
CA ALA A 864 3.43 20.88 -33.58
C ALA A 864 2.39 19.78 -33.28
N GLU A 865 1.62 19.91 -32.20
CA GLU A 865 0.58 18.95 -31.80
C GLU A 865 -0.77 19.18 -32.52
N GLY A 866 -0.96 20.34 -33.15
CA GLY A 866 -2.18 20.70 -33.88
C GLY A 866 -3.38 20.91 -32.95
N THR A 867 -3.15 21.35 -31.71
CA THR A 867 -4.18 21.49 -30.67
C THR A 867 -5.09 22.68 -30.99
N LEU A 868 -6.40 22.44 -31.10
CA LEU A 868 -7.43 23.46 -31.34
C LEU A 868 -8.08 23.88 -30.02
N VAL A 869 -8.30 25.18 -29.84
CA VAL A 869 -9.03 25.80 -28.73
C VAL A 869 -10.27 26.50 -29.28
N THR A 870 -11.37 26.47 -28.53
CA THR A 870 -12.59 27.18 -28.92
C THR A 870 -12.50 28.65 -28.51
N LEU A 871 -12.60 29.56 -29.47
CA LEU A 871 -12.76 31.00 -29.27
C LEU A 871 -14.25 31.34 -29.39
N ASN A 872 -14.79 32.06 -28.41
CA ASN A 872 -16.13 32.65 -28.50
C ASN A 872 -15.98 34.11 -28.95
N LEU A 873 -16.65 34.47 -30.03
CA LEU A 873 -16.65 35.81 -30.60
C LEU A 873 -17.72 36.69 -29.95
N SER A 874 -17.51 38.01 -29.96
CA SER A 874 -18.50 39.02 -29.52
C SER A 874 -19.82 38.95 -30.32
N SER A 875 -19.78 38.42 -31.54
CA SER A 875 -20.94 38.10 -32.39
C SER A 875 -21.76 36.88 -31.93
N GLY A 876 -21.31 36.16 -30.90
CA GLY A 876 -21.99 34.97 -30.34
C GLY A 876 -21.64 33.64 -31.02
N ALA A 877 -20.79 33.66 -32.05
CA ALA A 877 -20.29 32.46 -32.72
C ALA A 877 -19.11 31.82 -31.95
N SER A 878 -18.97 30.49 -32.04
CA SER A 878 -17.81 29.77 -31.50
C SER A 878 -17.01 29.11 -32.61
N ILE A 879 -15.70 29.38 -32.64
CA ILE A 879 -14.78 28.95 -33.69
C ILE A 879 -13.60 28.19 -33.08
N GLN A 880 -13.15 27.13 -33.74
CA GLN A 880 -11.95 26.40 -33.32
C GLN A 880 -10.71 27.04 -33.95
N ILE A 881 -9.78 27.50 -33.11
CA ILE A 881 -8.55 28.15 -33.53
C ILE A 881 -7.34 27.33 -33.07
N PRO A 882 -6.25 27.27 -33.83
CA PRO A 882 -5.01 26.69 -33.34
C PRO A 882 -4.53 27.42 -32.08
N LYS A 883 -4.19 26.67 -31.05
CA LYS A 883 -3.75 27.21 -29.77
C LYS A 883 -2.50 28.07 -29.97
N GLY A 884 -2.59 29.34 -29.60
CA GLY A 884 -1.53 30.35 -29.73
C GLY A 884 -1.51 31.15 -31.05
N ALA A 885 -2.48 30.96 -31.95
CA ALA A 885 -2.60 31.82 -33.14
C ALA A 885 -2.96 33.26 -32.73
N ARG A 886 -2.15 34.24 -33.14
CA ARG A 886 -2.38 35.67 -32.84
C ARG A 886 -3.41 36.30 -33.75
N PHE A 887 -3.30 36.11 -35.07
CA PHE A 887 -4.31 36.60 -36.02
C PHE A 887 -5.06 35.43 -36.63
N VAL A 888 -6.39 35.45 -36.49
CA VAL A 888 -7.26 34.38 -37.00
C VAL A 888 -8.34 34.97 -37.88
N GLY A 889 -8.42 34.49 -39.12
CA GLY A 889 -9.52 34.80 -40.02
C GLY A 889 -10.75 33.92 -39.76
N ILE A 890 -11.91 34.55 -39.79
CA ILE A 890 -13.21 33.91 -39.51
C ILE A 890 -13.80 33.38 -40.82
N PRO A 891 -13.97 32.06 -40.99
CA PRO A 891 -14.50 31.46 -42.21
C PRO A 891 -15.97 31.84 -42.40
N GLY A 892 -16.35 32.21 -43.62
CA GLY A 892 -17.73 32.56 -43.98
C GLY A 892 -18.13 34.02 -43.74
N THR A 893 -17.18 34.91 -43.45
CA THR A 893 -17.40 36.36 -43.28
C THR A 893 -17.10 37.18 -44.55
N GLU A 894 -16.96 36.51 -45.70
CA GLU A 894 -16.65 37.14 -46.99
C GLU A 894 -17.90 37.88 -47.53
N THR A 895 -17.81 39.20 -47.70
CA THR A 895 -18.87 40.06 -48.26
C THR A 895 -18.34 40.84 -49.49
N GLU A 896 -19.22 41.48 -50.27
CA GLU A 896 -18.79 42.33 -51.40
C GLU A 896 -17.89 43.50 -50.95
N GLU A 897 -18.04 43.97 -49.71
CA GLU A 897 -17.20 45.02 -49.10
C GLU A 897 -15.89 44.45 -48.52
N HIS A 898 -15.87 43.18 -48.09
CA HIS A 898 -14.71 42.50 -47.48
C HIS A 898 -14.45 41.13 -48.16
N PRO A 899 -13.84 41.12 -49.36
CA PRO A 899 -13.72 39.93 -50.20
C PRO A 899 -12.80 38.83 -49.64
N ARG A 900 -12.05 39.11 -48.57
CA ARG A 900 -11.19 38.14 -47.86
C ARG A 900 -11.71 37.81 -46.46
N GLY A 901 -12.89 38.30 -46.09
CA GLY A 901 -13.48 38.13 -44.78
C GLY A 901 -12.83 39.01 -43.69
N VAL A 902 -13.16 38.66 -42.46
CA VAL A 902 -12.84 39.41 -41.24
C VAL A 902 -11.89 38.58 -40.38
N MET A 903 -10.97 39.24 -39.69
CA MET A 903 -10.05 38.65 -38.73
C MET A 903 -10.22 39.25 -37.33
N VAL A 904 -9.73 38.51 -36.35
CA VAL A 904 -9.57 38.96 -34.97
C VAL A 904 -8.14 38.72 -34.53
N GLU A 905 -7.59 39.66 -33.76
CA GLU A 905 -6.39 39.44 -32.96
C GLU A 905 -6.80 38.75 -31.66
N VAL A 906 -6.25 37.58 -31.38
CA VAL A 906 -6.55 36.78 -30.20
C VAL A 906 -5.49 37.06 -29.14
N PHE A 907 -5.94 37.48 -27.97
CA PHE A 907 -5.10 37.69 -26.80
C PHE A 907 -5.02 36.38 -26.00
N TRP A 908 -3.79 36.02 -25.62
CA TRP A 908 -3.51 34.78 -24.90
C TRP A 908 -2.78 35.08 -23.59
N ASP A 909 -3.32 34.56 -22.48
CA ASP A 909 -2.69 34.54 -21.16
C ASP A 909 -2.35 33.11 -20.74
N GLN A 910 -1.53 32.96 -19.69
CA GLN A 910 -1.26 31.66 -19.09
C GLN A 910 -2.10 31.49 -17.82
N ASP A 911 -2.65 30.29 -17.63
CA ASP A 911 -3.21 29.89 -16.34
C ASP A 911 -2.11 29.58 -15.31
N ASP A 912 -2.50 29.35 -14.06
CA ASP A 912 -1.57 29.02 -12.95
C ASP A 912 -0.69 27.78 -13.20
N ASN A 913 -1.06 26.95 -14.19
CA ASN A 913 -0.32 25.75 -14.60
C ASN A 913 0.64 26.03 -15.77
N GLY A 914 0.74 27.27 -16.24
CA GLY A 914 1.57 27.67 -17.37
C GLY A 914 1.03 27.15 -18.71
N THR A 915 -0.29 27.01 -18.83
CA THR A 915 -0.95 26.67 -20.09
C THR A 915 -1.67 27.89 -20.69
N LEU A 916 -1.44 28.12 -21.98
CA LEU A 916 -2.04 29.19 -22.77
C LEU A 916 -3.57 29.04 -22.81
N CYS A 917 -4.26 30.08 -22.39
CA CYS A 917 -5.70 30.25 -22.42
C CYS A 917 -6.02 31.54 -23.19
N VAL A 918 -7.16 31.57 -23.87
CA VAL A 918 -7.62 32.81 -24.52
C VAL A 918 -8.08 33.78 -23.43
N SER A 919 -7.47 34.95 -23.36
CA SER A 919 -7.86 36.02 -22.44
C SER A 919 -8.86 36.99 -23.05
N GLY A 920 -8.84 37.13 -24.38
CA GLY A 920 -9.80 37.94 -25.12
C GLY A 920 -9.48 37.96 -26.62
N HIS A 921 -10.19 38.79 -27.36
CA HIS A 921 -9.88 39.08 -28.77
C HIS A 921 -10.17 40.55 -29.07
N SER A 922 -9.51 41.11 -30.09
CA SER A 922 -9.79 42.44 -30.63
C SER A 922 -11.16 42.49 -31.30
N ASP A 923 -11.62 43.68 -31.63
CA ASP A 923 -12.76 43.84 -32.52
C ASP A 923 -12.49 43.18 -33.89
N GLU A 924 -13.59 42.76 -34.51
CA GLU A 924 -13.65 42.14 -35.83
C GLU A 924 -13.19 43.15 -36.91
N THR A 925 -12.01 42.94 -37.51
CA THR A 925 -11.38 43.85 -38.49
C THR A 925 -11.19 43.18 -39.86
N PRO A 926 -11.28 43.91 -40.98
CA PRO A 926 -11.13 43.32 -42.31
C PRO A 926 -9.70 42.83 -42.56
N VAL A 927 -9.56 41.66 -43.21
CA VAL A 927 -8.23 41.09 -43.53
C VAL A 927 -7.47 41.98 -44.52
N PRO A 928 -6.24 42.42 -44.22
CA PRO A 928 -5.44 43.29 -45.09
C PRO A 928 -5.15 42.68 -46.48
N ALA A 929 -5.12 43.52 -47.53
CA ALA A 929 -4.97 43.09 -48.93
C ALA A 929 -3.61 42.43 -49.26
N ASN A 930 -2.60 42.63 -48.41
CA ASN A 930 -1.23 42.12 -48.51
C ASN A 930 -1.01 40.74 -47.86
N VAL A 931 -2.05 40.13 -47.25
CA VAL A 931 -1.96 38.81 -46.63
C VAL A 931 -2.16 37.69 -47.67
N GLU A 932 -1.20 36.79 -47.81
CA GLU A 932 -1.35 35.54 -48.57
C GLU A 932 -2.10 34.50 -47.72
N LEU A 933 -3.31 34.12 -48.14
CA LEU A 933 -4.09 33.08 -47.49
C LEU A 933 -3.43 31.70 -47.73
N THR A 934 -2.60 31.25 -46.79
CA THR A 934 -2.04 29.89 -46.82
C THR A 934 -3.13 28.84 -46.66
N ARG A 935 -3.64 28.31 -47.78
CA ARG A 935 -4.53 27.15 -47.81
C ARG A 935 -3.71 25.88 -47.53
N ARG A 936 -3.54 25.49 -46.27
CA ARG A 936 -2.82 24.25 -45.92
C ARG A 936 -3.62 22.97 -46.27
N PRO A 937 -2.92 21.86 -46.57
CA PRO A 937 -3.51 20.65 -47.13
C PRO A 937 -4.38 19.91 -46.12
N SER A 938 -5.39 19.21 -46.65
CA SER A 938 -6.38 18.39 -45.95
C SER A 938 -5.85 17.71 -44.67
N LEU A 939 -6.32 18.18 -43.51
CA LEU A 939 -6.28 17.42 -42.27
C LEU A 939 -7.06 16.12 -42.48
N SER A 940 -6.36 14.99 -42.37
CA SER A 940 -6.94 13.65 -42.39
C SER A 940 -8.11 13.57 -41.42
N ARG A 941 -9.33 13.35 -41.97
CA ARG A 941 -10.55 13.02 -41.23
C ARG A 941 -10.31 11.79 -40.35
N ARG A 942 -9.92 11.97 -39.10
CA ARG A 942 -10.05 10.95 -38.04
C ARG A 942 -10.03 11.57 -36.63
N ALA A 943 -11.00 12.45 -36.38
CA ALA A 943 -11.48 12.74 -35.03
C ALA A 943 -13.01 12.78 -35.07
N VAL A 944 -13.64 11.75 -34.50
CA VAL A 944 -15.09 11.69 -34.33
C VAL A 944 -15.44 12.55 -33.12
N GLY A 945 -15.97 13.75 -33.36
CA GLY A 945 -16.52 14.67 -32.38
C GLY A 945 -17.01 15.93 -33.09
N ARG A 946 -18.21 16.42 -32.74
CA ARG A 946 -18.91 17.57 -33.36
C ARG A 946 -17.96 18.74 -33.63
N GLY A 947 -17.60 18.98 -34.90
CA GLY A 947 -16.70 20.06 -35.30
C GLY A 947 -17.47 21.34 -35.62
N GLY A 948 -17.20 22.41 -34.87
CA GLY A 948 -17.54 23.78 -35.28
C GLY A 948 -16.62 24.27 -36.42
N PRO A 949 -16.87 25.46 -36.99
CA PRO A 949 -15.98 26.05 -37.99
C PRO A 949 -14.56 26.22 -37.44
N VAL A 950 -13.54 25.96 -38.26
CA VAL A 950 -12.12 26.10 -37.90
C VAL A 950 -11.56 27.36 -38.54
N GLY A 951 -11.02 28.27 -37.74
CA GLY A 951 -10.40 29.50 -38.22
C GLY A 951 -9.09 29.26 -38.97
N TYR A 952 -8.81 30.08 -39.98
CA TYR A 952 -7.53 30.02 -40.68
C TYR A 952 -6.55 31.02 -40.06
N VAL A 953 -5.30 30.60 -39.87
CA VAL A 953 -4.27 31.41 -39.22
C VAL A 953 -3.65 32.34 -40.25
N ILE A 954 -3.51 33.62 -39.87
CA ILE A 954 -2.83 34.65 -40.66
C ILE A 954 -1.42 34.84 -40.08
N ASP A 955 -0.41 34.91 -40.95
CA ASP A 955 0.98 35.11 -40.53
C ASP A 955 1.16 36.54 -39.97
N GLU A 956 1.75 36.63 -38.78
CA GLU A 956 2.01 37.91 -38.09
C GLU A 956 2.85 38.87 -38.93
N ASN A 957 3.73 38.35 -39.79
CA ASN A 957 4.61 39.16 -40.63
C ASN A 957 3.88 39.83 -41.81
N GLN A 958 2.63 39.44 -42.09
CA GLN A 958 1.85 39.92 -43.23
C GLN A 958 0.78 40.94 -42.84
N VAL A 959 0.48 41.07 -41.55
CA VAL A 959 -0.44 42.08 -41.02
C VAL A 959 0.39 43.32 -40.69
N PRO A 960 0.14 44.48 -41.34
CA PRO A 960 0.81 45.71 -40.93
C PRO A 960 0.33 46.03 -39.51
N THR A 961 1.22 45.91 -38.53
CA THR A 961 0.93 46.38 -37.18
C THR A 961 0.70 47.87 -37.26
N THR A 962 -0.54 48.32 -37.13
CA THR A 962 -0.80 49.66 -36.58
C THR A 962 -0.33 49.61 -35.13
N ARG A 963 0.96 49.89 -34.93
CA ARG A 963 1.56 50.15 -33.62
C ARG A 963 1.34 51.60 -33.26
#